data_AF-A0A1G0XXI2-F1
#
_entry.id   AF-A0A1G0XXI2-F1
#
_cell.length_a   1.000
_cell.length_b   1.000
_cell.length_c   1.000
_cell.angle_alpha   90.00
_cell.angle_beta   90.00
_cell.angle_gamma   90.00
#
_symmetry.space_group_name_H-M   'P 1'
#
loop_
_entity.id
_entity.type
_entity.pdbx_description
1 polymer ?
#
loop_
_entity_poly.entity_id
_entity_poly.type
_entity_poly.pdbx_seq_one_letter_code
_entity_poly.pdbx_strand_id
1 'polypeptide(L)'
;MIHGLSKKLLIVSSIVIASQGFLSQAQNDMKDLKPDPAVEAALKIGFTVPVQAREWHIWWGAPLGTNPSIPAWEHWKGLKRFGKFDPTTTIEETVPGSAWRRYLNCVGYPLIGPYDAGQDDVIRWQLETARNAGLDCLHIHLWPSLWDNGTDFTPLPIFDKALSIAEKLKYPIAVHDEIMFRKSNNPKSQQLENTISRTSYLIKNYGSHPGWKKMDGLPVYYFQNSNKWMSSKDMETYMSEVEKRAGPVYWIVEMGASDEYLRIPQIKMLFGPNVSWFLHTPPFGVGPHPWEDVRKDLFRNKALAKKYGKKFGILVYSKFNNNNDRGETGKGRMDAEDGNFYIKSLSMAKEVDPDLIIVTQWNDFEEGGFIEPAWDYDGFNGDPFRYCRITAASMGKSFTPAVLPKREQVDPLIRHKLFGDSAVGDAGPIFQSANLTGRKLEWKWGEGSGDPSEMRIIQSNLLRWTPSSPAMGSIKASNISQIDEKGILKEKMEFRLYVPGMICEKPVNLWIGVRTSSVGNLKITYRSEMENYRVDSRWEKRCVETGRNAFIETGESERIYWMPMRGARFSGWEGDITMSANGNQPCEIKEIILWNPSMKEISIPASWDILSGELAKGIDPLKPFVACAYDKLGNAGLPRLFHSGKTTISSAKDPMDLLKK
;
A
#
# COMPACT_ATOMS: atom_id res chain seq x y z
N MET A 1 -27.56 66.81 21.39
CA MET A 1 -27.28 65.82 22.46
C MET A 1 -27.65 64.45 21.90
N ILE A 2 -26.70 63.77 21.26
CA ILE A 2 -25.88 62.66 21.78
C ILE A 2 -26.48 61.30 21.36
N HIS A 3 -25.77 60.71 20.38
CA HIS A 3 -25.56 59.28 20.09
C HIS A 3 -26.74 58.35 19.78
N GLY A 4 -26.82 57.92 18.52
CA GLY A 4 -27.48 56.66 18.17
C GLY A 4 -27.65 56.48 16.66
N LEU A 5 -27.19 55.35 16.14
CA LEU A 5 -27.50 54.75 14.82
C LEU A 5 -26.62 55.18 13.63
N SER A 6 -25.41 54.63 13.60
CA SER A 6 -24.71 54.26 12.36
C SER A 6 -24.21 52.82 12.53
N LYS A 7 -24.86 51.86 11.85
CA LYS A 7 -24.33 50.53 11.47
C LYS A 7 -25.46 49.71 10.83
N LYS A 8 -25.67 49.88 9.53
CA LYS A 8 -26.32 48.90 8.65
C LYS A 8 -25.83 49.14 7.21
N LEU A 9 -24.62 48.66 6.90
CA LEU A 9 -24.19 48.26 5.56
C LEU A 9 -22.79 47.64 5.67
N LEU A 10 -22.71 46.32 5.91
CA LEU A 10 -21.52 45.46 5.70
C LEU A 10 -21.85 44.05 6.23
N ILE A 11 -22.76 43.35 5.54
CA ILE A 11 -22.95 41.90 5.70
C ILE A 11 -23.17 41.32 4.30
N VAL A 12 -22.17 41.42 3.42
CA VAL A 12 -22.00 40.54 2.24
C VAL A 12 -20.50 40.51 1.89
N SER A 13 -19.64 40.03 2.79
CA SER A 13 -18.22 39.75 2.44
C SER A 13 -17.50 38.79 3.39
N SER A 14 -18.22 38.02 4.22
CA SER A 14 -17.61 37.17 5.26
C SER A 14 -17.81 35.66 5.06
N ILE A 15 -18.29 35.20 3.90
CA ILE A 15 -18.55 33.77 3.62
C ILE A 15 -17.59 33.18 2.55
N VAL A 16 -16.53 33.91 2.16
CA VAL A 16 -15.55 33.42 1.16
C VAL A 16 -14.09 33.39 1.68
N ILE A 17 -13.86 33.50 3.00
CA ILE A 17 -12.50 33.45 3.60
C ILE A 17 -12.39 32.33 4.64
N ALA A 18 -12.87 31.13 4.32
CA ALA A 18 -12.68 29.94 5.17
C ALA A 18 -12.28 28.68 4.38
N SER A 19 -11.68 28.84 3.20
CA SER A 19 -11.14 27.72 2.39
C SER A 19 -9.68 27.89 1.98
N GLN A 20 -8.97 28.87 2.55
CA GLN A 20 -7.52 29.02 2.40
C GLN A 20 -6.92 29.14 3.80
N GLY A 21 -6.01 28.23 4.16
CA GLY A 21 -5.11 28.51 5.28
C GLY A 21 -4.77 27.37 6.24
N PHE A 22 -4.71 26.10 5.80
CA PHE A 22 -3.84 25.13 6.46
C PHE A 22 -3.15 24.29 5.39
N LEU A 23 -1.99 24.78 4.93
CA LEU A 23 -1.05 23.92 4.23
C LEU A 23 -0.58 22.86 5.24
N SER A 24 -0.57 21.60 4.82
CA SER A 24 -0.12 20.51 5.68
C SER A 24 1.35 20.71 6.07
N GLN A 25 1.82 20.08 7.16
CA GLN A 25 3.23 20.21 7.55
C GLN A 25 4.16 19.76 6.42
N ALA A 26 3.82 18.66 5.74
CA ALA A 26 4.56 18.20 4.57
C ALA A 26 4.60 19.25 3.43
N GLN A 27 3.57 20.09 3.30
CA GLN A 27 3.56 21.20 2.34
C GLN A 27 4.37 22.41 2.81
N ASN A 28 4.44 22.66 4.12
CA ASN A 28 5.24 23.74 4.68
C ASN A 28 6.74 23.42 4.67
N ASP A 29 7.12 22.16 4.96
CA ASP A 29 8.51 21.67 4.88
C ASP A 29 9.15 21.92 3.49
N MET A 30 8.33 22.11 2.44
CA MET A 30 8.79 22.31 1.07
C MET A 30 9.06 23.77 0.67
N LYS A 31 8.64 24.78 1.45
CA LYS A 31 8.73 26.20 1.02
C LYS A 31 10.17 26.72 0.90
N ASP A 32 11.10 26.08 1.60
CA ASP A 32 12.51 26.48 1.67
C ASP A 32 13.44 25.58 0.85
N LEU A 33 12.89 24.72 -0.02
CA LEU A 33 13.69 23.86 -0.88
C LEU A 33 14.41 24.66 -1.96
N LYS A 34 15.72 24.38 -2.12
CA LYS A 34 16.52 24.94 -3.22
C LYS A 34 15.94 24.54 -4.58
N PRO A 35 16.13 25.36 -5.63
CA PRO A 35 15.75 24.98 -6.99
C PRO A 35 16.32 23.62 -7.38
N ASP A 36 15.46 22.76 -7.92
CA ASP A 36 15.81 21.39 -8.26
C ASP A 36 16.37 21.30 -9.69
N PRO A 37 17.64 20.91 -9.89
CA PRO A 37 18.25 20.85 -11.22
C PRO A 37 17.51 19.96 -12.23
N ALA A 38 16.89 18.86 -11.76
CA ALA A 38 16.14 17.97 -12.63
C ALA A 38 14.84 18.64 -13.11
N VAL A 39 14.15 19.39 -12.25
CA VAL A 39 12.96 20.16 -12.63
C VAL A 39 13.32 21.25 -13.64
N GLU A 40 14.42 21.97 -13.43
CA GLU A 40 14.93 22.97 -14.38
C GLU A 40 15.34 22.36 -15.74
N ALA A 41 15.92 21.16 -15.72
CA ALA A 41 16.23 20.42 -16.94
C ALA A 41 14.96 19.97 -17.67
N ALA A 42 13.95 19.49 -16.93
CA ALA A 42 12.65 19.09 -17.47
C ALA A 42 11.95 20.25 -18.17
N LEU A 43 12.00 21.46 -17.59
CA LEU A 43 11.37 22.66 -18.16
C LEU A 43 11.82 22.96 -19.60
N LYS A 44 13.04 22.56 -19.95
CA LYS A 44 13.62 22.76 -21.29
C LYS A 44 13.12 21.75 -22.33
N ILE A 45 12.41 20.69 -21.93
CA ILE A 45 11.93 19.64 -22.84
C ILE A 45 10.72 20.11 -23.66
N GLY A 46 9.71 20.69 -23.00
CA GLY A 46 8.55 21.31 -23.64
C GLY A 46 7.72 20.37 -24.52
N PHE A 47 7.10 19.35 -23.92
CA PHE A 47 6.12 18.51 -24.61
C PHE A 47 4.82 19.25 -24.91
N THR A 48 4.28 19.00 -26.09
CA THR A 48 2.95 19.47 -26.53
C THR A 48 1.97 18.32 -26.75
N VAL A 49 2.45 17.09 -26.71
CA VAL A 49 1.64 15.88 -26.85
C VAL A 49 1.10 15.44 -25.50
N PRO A 50 -0.04 14.73 -25.46
CA PRO A 50 -0.55 14.10 -24.26
C PRO A 50 0.53 13.30 -23.50
N VAL A 51 0.55 13.45 -22.19
CA VAL A 51 1.35 12.62 -21.28
C VAL A 51 0.38 11.91 -20.34
N GLN A 52 0.47 10.59 -20.23
CA GLN A 52 -0.37 9.78 -19.36
C GLN A 52 0.54 8.94 -18.44
N ALA A 53 -0.01 8.28 -17.43
CA ALA A 53 0.76 7.29 -16.65
C ALA A 53 0.00 5.98 -16.59
N ARG A 54 0.71 4.86 -16.70
CA ARG A 54 0.12 3.53 -16.59
C ARG A 54 0.49 2.84 -15.28
N GLU A 55 -0.05 1.64 -15.12
CA GLU A 55 0.18 0.82 -13.94
C GLU A 55 -0.19 1.61 -12.67
N TRP A 56 -1.40 2.16 -12.73
CA TRP A 56 -2.12 2.55 -11.53
C TRP A 56 -2.71 1.28 -10.92
N HIS A 57 -1.91 0.66 -10.05
CA HIS A 57 -2.22 -0.55 -9.33
C HIS A 57 -3.24 -0.28 -8.23
N ILE A 58 -4.27 -1.11 -8.21
CA ILE A 58 -5.37 -1.08 -7.23
C ILE A 58 -5.41 -2.32 -6.33
N TRP A 59 -4.27 -3.02 -6.23
CA TRP A 59 -4.10 -4.20 -5.39
C TRP A 59 -3.64 -3.88 -3.96
N TRP A 60 -3.35 -2.60 -3.68
CA TRP A 60 -2.88 -2.15 -2.37
C TRP A 60 -4.00 -2.26 -1.34
N GLY A 61 -3.80 -3.09 -0.32
CA GLY A 61 -4.77 -3.31 0.74
C GLY A 61 -4.24 -2.92 2.11
N ALA A 62 -5.07 -2.28 2.92
CA ALA A 62 -4.74 -1.94 4.29
C ALA A 62 -5.94 -2.25 5.21
N PRO A 63 -5.72 -2.82 6.41
CA PRO A 63 -6.77 -3.07 7.39
C PRO A 63 -7.22 -1.79 8.12
N LEU A 64 -6.88 -0.63 7.55
CA LEU A 64 -7.03 0.71 8.14
C LEU A 64 -8.04 1.52 7.33
N GLY A 65 -8.57 2.57 7.93
CA GLY A 65 -9.62 3.36 7.31
C GLY A 65 -11.03 2.94 7.72
N THR A 66 -12.00 3.79 7.39
CA THR A 66 -13.42 3.46 7.55
C THR A 66 -13.80 2.51 6.40
N ASN A 67 -14.31 1.32 6.71
CA ASN A 67 -14.74 0.33 5.71
C ASN A 67 -13.67 0.03 4.62
N PRO A 68 -12.49 -0.50 4.97
CA PRO A 68 -11.48 -0.89 3.98
C PRO A 68 -12.07 -1.86 2.95
N SER A 69 -11.71 -1.66 1.68
CA SER A 69 -12.06 -2.56 0.59
C SER A 69 -11.27 -3.87 0.66
N ILE A 70 -10.04 -3.82 1.18
CA ILE A 70 -9.19 -4.96 1.44
C ILE A 70 -8.74 -4.87 2.91
N PRO A 71 -9.46 -5.52 3.85
CA PRO A 71 -9.25 -5.39 5.29
C PRO A 71 -8.02 -6.16 5.81
N ALA A 72 -6.94 -6.18 5.03
CA ALA A 72 -5.67 -6.83 5.32
C ALA A 72 -4.55 -6.10 4.61
N TRP A 73 -3.32 -6.25 5.11
CA TRP A 73 -2.13 -5.78 4.40
C TRP A 73 -1.90 -6.62 3.14
N GLU A 74 -2.27 -6.08 1.99
CA GLU A 74 -2.09 -6.70 0.68
C GLU A 74 -1.13 -5.85 -0.16
N HIS A 75 -0.15 -6.49 -0.78
CA HIS A 75 1.02 -5.89 -1.44
C HIS A 75 1.93 -5.00 -0.58
N TRP A 76 1.52 -4.50 0.59
CA TRP A 76 2.40 -3.78 1.55
C TRP A 76 3.18 -4.68 2.53
N LYS A 77 2.92 -6.00 2.48
CA LYS A 77 3.40 -7.03 3.42
C LYS A 77 4.86 -6.75 3.80
N GLY A 78 5.21 -6.75 5.09
CA GLY A 78 6.52 -6.27 5.61
C GLY A 78 7.77 -6.73 4.85
N LEU A 79 8.92 -6.12 5.13
CA LEU A 79 10.12 -6.17 4.29
C LEU A 79 10.47 -7.57 3.77
N LYS A 80 10.57 -7.72 2.43
CA LYS A 80 10.96 -8.96 1.75
C LYS A 80 12.23 -8.78 0.92
N ARG A 81 13.40 -8.83 1.56
CA ARG A 81 14.64 -8.67 0.81
C ARG A 81 14.84 -9.79 -0.22
N PHE A 82 14.90 -9.45 -1.50
CA PHE A 82 14.99 -10.39 -2.61
C PHE A 82 13.91 -11.48 -2.53
N GLY A 83 12.68 -11.07 -2.17
CA GLY A 83 11.53 -11.96 -1.98
C GLY A 83 11.53 -12.78 -0.70
N LYS A 84 12.54 -12.62 0.18
CA LYS A 84 12.62 -13.34 1.45
C LYS A 84 12.09 -12.45 2.57
N PHE A 85 10.94 -12.84 3.12
CA PHE A 85 10.33 -12.21 4.28
C PHE A 85 11.21 -12.37 5.53
N ASP A 86 11.40 -11.28 6.25
CA ASP A 86 12.05 -11.28 7.56
C ASP A 86 10.98 -11.05 8.66
N PRO A 87 10.74 -12.04 9.54
CA PRO A 87 9.72 -11.94 10.58
C PRO A 87 10.02 -10.85 11.62
N THR A 88 11.20 -10.25 11.58
CA THR A 88 11.62 -9.18 12.50
C THR A 88 11.34 -7.78 11.97
N THR A 89 10.92 -7.67 10.71
CA THR A 89 10.64 -6.40 10.00
C THR A 89 9.23 -6.42 9.41
N THR A 90 8.26 -6.79 10.24
CA THR A 90 6.84 -6.84 9.85
C THR A 90 6.27 -5.42 9.67
N ILE A 91 5.21 -5.31 8.87
CA ILE A 91 4.50 -4.04 8.66
C ILE A 91 3.85 -3.46 9.93
N GLU A 92 3.67 -4.28 10.96
CA GLU A 92 3.12 -3.82 12.23
C GLU A 92 4.15 -3.11 13.12
N GLU A 93 5.42 -3.12 12.71
CA GLU A 93 6.53 -2.42 13.33
C GLU A 93 6.94 -1.17 12.54
N THR A 94 7.60 -0.23 13.24
CA THR A 94 8.21 0.94 12.62
C THR A 94 9.71 0.78 12.47
N VAL A 95 10.26 1.45 11.45
CA VAL A 95 11.71 1.52 11.20
C VAL A 95 12.38 2.24 12.38
N PRO A 96 13.54 1.77 12.88
CA PRO A 96 14.30 2.44 13.92
C PRO A 96 14.50 3.92 13.65
N GLY A 97 14.31 4.76 14.67
CA GLY A 97 14.39 6.22 14.57
C GLY A 97 13.11 6.90 14.07
N SER A 98 12.15 6.17 13.48
CA SER A 98 10.88 6.74 13.01
C SER A 98 9.69 6.17 13.76
N ALA A 99 8.76 7.04 14.16
CA ALA A 99 7.48 6.65 14.74
C ALA A 99 6.35 6.52 13.70
N TRP A 100 6.58 6.98 12.47
CA TRP A 100 5.55 7.00 11.42
C TRP A 100 5.83 6.03 10.28
N ARG A 101 7.08 5.66 10.05
CA ARG A 101 7.49 4.81 8.92
C ARG A 101 7.44 3.34 9.30
N ARG A 102 6.56 2.58 8.64
CA ARG A 102 6.48 1.11 8.74
C ARG A 102 7.54 0.41 7.89
N TYR A 103 7.79 -0.86 8.19
CA TYR A 103 8.47 -1.76 7.25
C TYR A 103 7.53 -2.18 6.12
N LEU A 104 7.94 -1.97 4.87
CA LEU A 104 7.21 -2.35 3.66
C LEU A 104 8.09 -3.25 2.78
N ASN A 105 7.49 -4.12 1.96
CA ASN A 105 8.15 -4.87 0.86
C ASN A 105 8.32 -4.04 -0.42
N CYS A 106 8.42 -2.73 -0.30
CA CYS A 106 8.69 -1.85 -1.42
C CYS A 106 9.95 -1.04 -1.18
N VAL A 107 10.46 -0.45 -2.25
CA VAL A 107 11.46 0.61 -2.16
C VAL A 107 10.73 1.94 -2.16
N GLY A 108 11.10 2.85 -1.25
CA GLY A 108 10.33 4.07 -1.00
C GLY A 108 9.15 3.85 -0.05
N TYR A 109 8.50 4.95 0.35
CA TYR A 109 7.37 4.93 1.28
C TYR A 109 6.32 5.94 0.80
N PRO A 110 5.08 5.51 0.45
CA PRO A 110 4.08 6.42 -0.12
C PRO A 110 3.88 7.66 0.75
N LEU A 111 3.63 8.83 0.15
CA LEU A 111 3.51 10.08 0.91
C LEU A 111 2.43 9.96 1.96
N ILE A 112 1.31 9.32 1.62
CA ILE A 112 0.16 9.10 2.51
C ILE A 112 0.25 7.77 3.31
N GLY A 113 1.44 7.16 3.39
CA GLY A 113 1.63 5.86 4.04
C GLY A 113 1.00 4.70 3.27
N PRO A 114 1.13 3.45 3.74
CA PRO A 114 0.48 2.31 3.11
C PRO A 114 -1.04 2.46 3.22
N TYR A 115 -1.70 2.47 2.07
CA TYR A 115 -3.12 2.77 1.93
C TYR A 115 -3.91 1.58 1.37
N ASP A 116 -5.23 1.63 1.54
CA ASP A 116 -6.17 0.80 0.80
C ASP A 116 -6.59 1.56 -0.48
N ALA A 117 -6.30 0.98 -1.65
CA ALA A 117 -6.56 1.61 -2.95
C ALA A 117 -8.05 1.77 -3.27
N GLY A 118 -8.94 1.07 -2.56
CA GLY A 118 -10.39 1.17 -2.73
C GLY A 118 -11.07 2.26 -1.87
N GLN A 119 -10.29 3.04 -1.11
CA GLN A 119 -10.79 4.18 -0.35
C GLN A 119 -11.06 5.38 -1.26
N ASP A 120 -12.28 5.93 -1.18
CA ASP A 120 -12.76 6.96 -2.10
C ASP A 120 -11.87 8.22 -2.12
N ASP A 121 -11.36 8.66 -0.97
CA ASP A 121 -10.55 9.88 -0.89
C ASP A 121 -9.07 9.64 -1.27
N VAL A 122 -8.60 8.39 -1.19
CA VAL A 122 -7.31 7.96 -1.74
C VAL A 122 -7.37 7.98 -3.28
N ILE A 123 -8.42 7.39 -3.87
CA ILE A 123 -8.65 7.42 -5.32
C ILE A 123 -8.75 8.87 -5.81
N ARG A 124 -9.55 9.71 -5.13
CA ARG A 124 -9.64 11.15 -5.46
C ARG A 124 -8.26 11.79 -5.44
N TRP A 125 -7.54 11.66 -4.32
CA TRP A 125 -6.24 12.30 -4.16
C TRP A 125 -5.24 11.87 -5.25
N GLN A 126 -5.19 10.59 -5.60
CA GLN A 126 -4.32 10.10 -6.67
C GLN A 126 -4.68 10.71 -8.03
N LEU A 127 -5.96 10.71 -8.41
CA LEU A 127 -6.43 11.28 -9.67
C LEU A 127 -6.19 12.79 -9.75
N GLU A 128 -6.45 13.52 -8.66
CA GLU A 128 -6.18 14.97 -8.62
C GLU A 128 -4.68 15.27 -8.66
N THR A 129 -3.86 14.47 -7.97
CA THR A 129 -2.40 14.61 -8.00
C THR A 129 -1.86 14.37 -9.41
N ALA A 130 -2.31 13.31 -10.09
CA ALA A 130 -1.96 13.02 -11.46
C ALA A 130 -2.37 14.15 -12.41
N ARG A 131 -3.62 14.64 -12.29
CA ARG A 131 -4.13 15.80 -13.04
C ARG A 131 -3.27 17.04 -12.81
N ASN A 132 -2.88 17.32 -11.56
CA ASN A 132 -2.05 18.47 -11.21
C ASN A 132 -0.60 18.33 -11.66
N ALA A 133 -0.10 17.09 -11.87
CA ALA A 133 1.17 16.82 -12.55
C ALA A 133 1.08 17.02 -14.07
N GLY A 134 -0.12 17.34 -14.58
CA GLY A 134 -0.37 17.60 -15.99
C GLY A 134 -0.64 16.35 -16.82
N LEU A 135 -0.76 15.17 -16.18
CA LEU A 135 -1.10 13.92 -16.86
C LEU A 135 -2.54 13.96 -17.37
N ASP A 136 -2.80 13.39 -18.54
CA ASP A 136 -4.10 13.39 -19.23
C ASP A 136 -5.06 12.28 -18.77
N CYS A 137 -4.53 11.21 -18.18
CA CYS A 137 -5.24 10.14 -17.47
C CYS A 137 -4.26 9.20 -16.78
N LEU A 138 -4.78 8.41 -15.84
CA LEU A 138 -4.14 7.20 -15.34
C LEU A 138 -4.70 5.96 -16.05
N HIS A 139 -3.86 4.98 -16.39
CA HIS A 139 -4.30 3.66 -16.82
C HIS A 139 -4.37 2.74 -15.61
N ILE A 140 -5.61 2.41 -15.21
CA ILE A 140 -5.88 1.51 -14.10
C ILE A 140 -5.56 0.08 -14.51
N HIS A 141 -4.86 -0.63 -13.63
CA HIS A 141 -4.46 -1.99 -13.89
C HIS A 141 -5.58 -2.96 -13.50
N LEU A 142 -6.09 -3.72 -14.48
CA LEU A 142 -7.07 -4.78 -14.26
C LEU A 142 -6.49 -6.11 -14.71
N TRP A 143 -6.84 -7.19 -14.00
CA TRP A 143 -6.39 -8.53 -14.34
C TRP A 143 -7.55 -9.53 -14.42
N PRO A 144 -7.37 -10.63 -15.18
CA PRO A 144 -8.33 -11.72 -15.19
C PRO A 144 -8.63 -12.25 -13.79
N SER A 145 -9.91 -12.51 -13.52
CA SER A 145 -10.37 -13.20 -12.33
C SER A 145 -9.60 -14.51 -12.12
N LEU A 146 -9.12 -14.72 -10.89
CA LEU A 146 -8.44 -15.95 -10.48
C LEU A 146 -9.41 -17.04 -10.01
N TRP A 147 -10.70 -16.71 -9.92
CA TRP A 147 -11.75 -17.55 -9.34
C TRP A 147 -12.61 -18.24 -10.40
N ASP A 148 -12.36 -17.96 -11.67
CA ASP A 148 -13.00 -18.57 -12.84
C ASP A 148 -11.99 -18.87 -13.95
N ASN A 149 -12.47 -19.16 -15.17
CA ASN A 149 -11.60 -19.43 -16.33
C ASN A 149 -10.89 -18.18 -16.90
N GLY A 150 -10.87 -17.08 -16.14
CA GLY A 150 -10.44 -15.76 -16.56
C GLY A 150 -11.45 -15.08 -17.47
N THR A 151 -12.74 -15.33 -17.29
CA THR A 151 -13.81 -14.74 -18.14
C THR A 151 -14.28 -13.38 -17.66
N ASP A 152 -13.86 -12.96 -16.47
CA ASP A 152 -14.14 -11.63 -15.90
C ASP A 152 -12.85 -10.91 -15.47
N PHE A 153 -12.92 -9.60 -15.24
CA PHE A 153 -11.86 -8.79 -14.66
C PHE A 153 -12.00 -8.69 -13.13
N THR A 154 -10.91 -8.36 -12.45
CA THR A 154 -10.91 -8.06 -11.02
C THR A 154 -9.88 -6.97 -10.70
N PRO A 155 -10.11 -6.14 -9.66
CA PRO A 155 -11.34 -5.99 -8.87
C PRO A 155 -12.32 -4.96 -9.45
N LEU A 156 -13.44 -5.41 -10.03
CA LEU A 156 -14.48 -4.52 -10.58
C LEU A 156 -15.07 -3.51 -9.57
N PRO A 157 -15.32 -3.84 -8.29
CA PRO A 157 -15.88 -2.87 -7.35
C PRO A 157 -14.99 -1.63 -7.14
N ILE A 158 -13.67 -1.78 -7.16
CA ILE A 158 -12.74 -0.64 -7.06
C ILE A 158 -12.72 0.13 -8.39
N PHE A 159 -12.80 -0.58 -9.52
CA PHE A 159 -12.90 0.03 -10.84
C PHE A 159 -14.15 0.92 -10.99
N ASP A 160 -15.31 0.45 -10.53
CA ASP A 160 -16.58 1.21 -10.56
C ASP A 160 -16.48 2.51 -9.76
N LYS A 161 -15.88 2.43 -8.56
CA LYS A 161 -15.59 3.61 -7.74
C LYS A 161 -14.65 4.56 -8.45
N ALA A 162 -13.57 4.05 -9.04
CA ALA A 162 -12.59 4.85 -9.77
C ALA A 162 -13.22 5.58 -10.95
N LEU A 163 -14.07 4.91 -11.75
CA LEU A 163 -14.83 5.52 -12.84
C LEU A 163 -15.78 6.63 -12.34
N SER A 164 -16.48 6.38 -11.24
CA SER A 164 -17.41 7.35 -10.64
C SER A 164 -16.69 8.60 -10.12
N ILE A 165 -15.51 8.43 -9.51
CA ILE A 165 -14.69 9.55 -9.03
C ILE A 165 -14.05 10.29 -10.21
N ALA A 166 -13.55 9.57 -11.22
CA ALA A 166 -13.03 10.14 -12.46
C ALA A 166 -14.05 11.03 -13.17
N GLU A 167 -15.31 10.60 -13.26
CA GLU A 167 -16.42 11.41 -13.79
C GLU A 167 -16.62 12.70 -12.98
N LYS A 168 -16.74 12.59 -11.64
CA LYS A 168 -16.92 13.75 -10.75
C LYS A 168 -15.79 14.77 -10.89
N LEU A 169 -14.56 14.29 -11.05
CA LEU A 169 -13.36 15.11 -11.22
C LEU A 169 -13.17 15.63 -12.65
N LYS A 170 -13.99 15.16 -13.62
CA LYS A 170 -13.80 15.37 -15.06
C LYS A 170 -12.38 15.00 -15.51
N TYR A 171 -11.84 13.94 -14.92
CA TYR A 171 -10.50 13.45 -15.15
C TYR A 171 -10.56 11.95 -15.44
N PRO A 172 -10.59 11.57 -16.74
CA PRO A 172 -10.88 10.20 -17.11
C PRO A 172 -9.73 9.25 -16.79
N ILE A 173 -10.05 7.96 -16.71
CA ILE A 173 -9.10 6.86 -16.55
C ILE A 173 -9.20 5.90 -17.74
N ALA A 174 -8.10 5.25 -18.10
CA ALA A 174 -8.06 4.21 -19.13
C ALA A 174 -7.82 2.84 -18.50
N VAL A 175 -8.05 1.75 -19.23
CA VAL A 175 -7.74 0.39 -18.76
C VAL A 175 -6.41 -0.07 -19.33
N HIS A 176 -5.59 -0.63 -18.45
CA HIS A 176 -4.41 -1.43 -18.76
C HIS A 176 -4.67 -2.88 -18.36
N ASP A 177 -4.67 -3.78 -19.35
CA ASP A 177 -4.96 -5.21 -19.20
C ASP A 177 -3.69 -6.03 -18.89
N GLU A 178 -3.65 -6.64 -17.70
CA GLU A 178 -2.52 -7.47 -17.22
C GLU A 178 -2.58 -8.94 -17.72
N ILE A 179 -3.48 -9.29 -18.64
CA ILE A 179 -3.65 -10.69 -19.08
C ILE A 179 -2.35 -11.41 -19.46
N MET A 180 -1.38 -10.69 -20.04
CA MET A 180 -0.09 -11.25 -20.47
C MET A 180 0.66 -11.98 -19.34
N PHE A 181 0.53 -11.52 -18.09
CA PHE A 181 1.25 -12.06 -16.94
C PHE A 181 0.49 -13.18 -16.20
N ARG A 182 -0.68 -13.62 -16.70
CA ARG A 182 -1.52 -14.60 -16.00
C ARG A 182 -1.37 -16.05 -16.45
N LYS A 183 -0.52 -16.35 -17.44
CA LYS A 183 -0.32 -17.72 -17.95
C LYS A 183 0.00 -18.75 -16.86
N SER A 184 0.86 -18.40 -15.90
CA SER A 184 1.27 -19.33 -14.83
C SER A 184 0.17 -19.61 -13.80
N ASN A 185 -0.67 -18.61 -13.51
CA ASN A 185 -1.64 -18.67 -12.41
C ASN A 185 -3.04 -19.04 -12.89
N ASN A 186 -3.41 -18.63 -14.11
CA ASN A 186 -4.69 -18.95 -14.74
C ASN A 186 -4.49 -19.07 -16.27
N PRO A 187 -3.97 -20.20 -16.80
CA PRO A 187 -3.68 -20.35 -18.23
C PRO A 187 -4.92 -20.23 -19.12
N LYS A 188 -6.11 -20.55 -18.59
CA LYS A 188 -7.37 -20.41 -19.33
C LYS A 188 -7.71 -18.94 -19.61
N SER A 189 -7.24 -18.01 -18.79
CA SER A 189 -7.48 -16.58 -19.00
C SER A 189 -6.94 -16.03 -20.32
N GLN A 190 -5.90 -16.69 -20.87
CA GLN A 190 -5.26 -16.36 -22.16
C GLN A 190 -5.85 -17.15 -23.34
N GLN A 191 -6.86 -18.01 -23.13
CA GLN A 191 -7.59 -18.60 -24.24
C GLN A 191 -8.35 -17.51 -24.99
N LEU A 192 -8.33 -17.60 -26.32
CA LEU A 192 -8.87 -16.56 -27.19
C LEU A 192 -10.33 -16.22 -26.85
N GLU A 193 -11.21 -17.21 -26.71
CA GLU A 193 -12.62 -16.98 -26.39
C GLU A 193 -12.81 -16.32 -25.01
N ASN A 194 -12.03 -16.72 -23.98
CA ASN A 194 -12.12 -16.10 -22.66
C ASN A 194 -11.63 -14.65 -22.70
N THR A 195 -10.61 -14.35 -23.50
CA THR A 195 -10.10 -12.99 -23.72
C THR A 195 -11.14 -12.13 -24.45
N ILE A 196 -11.74 -12.65 -25.52
CA ILE A 196 -12.84 -11.98 -26.25
C ILE A 196 -14.00 -11.71 -25.32
N SER A 197 -14.48 -12.73 -24.59
CA SER A 197 -15.63 -12.62 -23.69
C SER A 197 -15.40 -11.56 -22.61
N ARG A 198 -14.26 -11.65 -21.91
CA ARG A 198 -13.89 -10.74 -20.82
C ARG A 198 -13.79 -9.29 -21.30
N THR A 199 -13.07 -9.03 -22.38
CA THR A 199 -12.91 -7.67 -22.90
C THR A 199 -14.22 -7.12 -23.46
N SER A 200 -15.00 -7.94 -24.17
CA SER A 200 -16.31 -7.53 -24.69
C SER A 200 -17.25 -7.12 -23.56
N TYR A 201 -17.28 -7.89 -22.47
CA TYR A 201 -18.07 -7.57 -21.29
C TYR A 201 -17.64 -6.22 -20.69
N LEU A 202 -16.34 -6.01 -20.48
CA LEU A 202 -15.83 -4.76 -19.92
C LEU A 202 -16.20 -3.55 -20.78
N ILE A 203 -15.91 -3.59 -22.08
CA ILE A 203 -16.19 -2.47 -23.00
C ILE A 203 -17.70 -2.22 -23.10
N LYS A 204 -18.52 -3.27 -23.18
CA LYS A 204 -19.97 -3.11 -23.31
C LYS A 204 -20.59 -2.45 -22.08
N ASN A 205 -20.12 -2.80 -20.87
CA ASN A 205 -20.69 -2.29 -19.64
C ASN A 205 -20.12 -0.93 -19.21
N TYR A 206 -18.84 -0.68 -19.47
CA TYR A 206 -18.12 0.48 -18.93
C TYR A 206 -17.59 1.43 -20.00
N GLY A 207 -17.48 0.98 -21.25
CA GLY A 207 -16.88 1.77 -22.33
C GLY A 207 -17.63 3.06 -22.61
N SER A 208 -18.91 3.20 -22.26
CA SER A 208 -19.68 4.45 -22.41
C SER A 208 -19.61 5.37 -21.18
N HIS A 209 -19.00 4.93 -20.07
CA HIS A 209 -18.95 5.69 -18.83
C HIS A 209 -18.20 7.02 -19.02
N PRO A 210 -18.68 8.17 -18.51
CA PRO A 210 -18.01 9.47 -18.70
C PRO A 210 -16.62 9.56 -18.07
N GLY A 211 -16.38 8.79 -17.00
CA GLY A 211 -15.06 8.61 -16.39
C GLY A 211 -14.08 7.76 -17.22
N TRP A 212 -14.51 7.11 -18.30
CA TRP A 212 -13.63 6.31 -19.17
C TRP A 212 -12.96 7.18 -20.23
N LYS A 213 -11.64 7.05 -20.41
CA LYS A 213 -10.87 7.83 -21.38
C LYS A 213 -11.31 7.55 -22.82
N LYS A 214 -11.62 8.62 -23.54
CA LYS A 214 -11.92 8.59 -24.97
C LYS A 214 -10.78 9.19 -25.79
N MET A 215 -10.46 8.55 -26.90
CA MET A 215 -9.62 9.10 -27.97
C MET A 215 -10.36 8.88 -29.29
N ASP A 216 -10.48 9.92 -30.11
CA ASP A 216 -11.30 9.93 -31.33
C ASP A 216 -12.75 9.48 -31.08
N GLY A 217 -13.30 9.79 -29.90
CA GLY A 217 -14.65 9.38 -29.47
C GLY A 217 -14.76 7.92 -29.00
N LEU A 218 -13.70 7.12 -29.11
CA LEU A 218 -13.68 5.68 -28.82
C LEU A 218 -13.13 5.38 -27.43
N PRO A 219 -13.63 4.36 -26.70
CA PRO A 219 -13.06 3.93 -25.42
C PRO A 219 -11.62 3.45 -25.62
N VAL A 220 -10.69 3.99 -24.83
CA VAL A 220 -9.28 3.56 -24.85
C VAL A 220 -9.12 2.24 -24.12
N TYR A 221 -8.42 1.30 -24.75
CA TYR A 221 -8.05 0.02 -24.15
C TYR A 221 -6.57 -0.28 -24.43
N TYR A 222 -5.78 -0.43 -23.37
CA TYR A 222 -4.35 -0.72 -23.45
C TYR A 222 -4.08 -2.22 -23.29
N PHE A 223 -3.58 -2.84 -24.36
CA PHE A 223 -3.33 -4.27 -24.44
C PHE A 223 -1.84 -4.57 -24.60
N GLN A 224 -1.30 -5.42 -23.73
CA GLN A 224 0.10 -5.85 -23.79
C GLN A 224 0.25 -7.14 -24.58
N ASN A 225 1.05 -7.10 -25.66
CA ASN A 225 1.44 -8.27 -26.44
C ASN A 225 2.96 -8.41 -26.54
N SER A 226 3.68 -8.09 -25.45
CA SER A 226 5.12 -8.34 -25.38
C SER A 226 5.42 -9.82 -25.60
N ASN A 227 6.56 -10.11 -26.21
CA ASN A 227 6.94 -11.46 -26.67
C ASN A 227 5.95 -12.12 -27.65
N LYS A 228 4.99 -11.37 -28.20
CA LYS A 228 4.00 -11.87 -29.18
C LYS A 228 3.26 -13.11 -28.68
N TRP A 229 2.84 -13.11 -27.41
CA TRP A 229 2.16 -14.26 -26.79
C TRP A 229 0.81 -14.57 -27.48
N MET A 230 0.15 -13.56 -28.05
CA MET A 230 -0.99 -13.71 -28.96
C MET A 230 -0.53 -13.49 -30.39
N SER A 231 -0.83 -14.44 -31.28
CA SER A 231 -0.47 -14.35 -32.70
C SER A 231 -1.20 -13.20 -33.41
N SER A 232 -0.70 -12.74 -34.56
CA SER A 232 -1.35 -11.68 -35.34
C SER A 232 -2.76 -12.05 -35.80
N LYS A 233 -2.96 -13.30 -36.23
CA LYS A 233 -4.27 -13.85 -36.63
C LYS A 233 -5.25 -13.89 -35.46
N ASP A 234 -4.79 -14.36 -34.29
CA ASP A 234 -5.64 -14.42 -33.10
C ASP A 234 -5.96 -13.02 -32.58
N MET A 235 -5.02 -12.08 -32.65
CA MET A 235 -5.24 -10.68 -32.28
C MET A 235 -6.25 -9.98 -33.19
N GLU A 236 -6.16 -10.21 -34.50
CA GLU A 236 -7.15 -9.69 -35.46
C GLU A 236 -8.55 -10.26 -35.15
N THR A 237 -8.63 -11.57 -34.90
CA THR A 237 -9.88 -12.24 -34.50
C THR A 237 -10.41 -11.67 -33.18
N TYR A 238 -9.54 -11.52 -32.18
CA TYR A 238 -9.86 -10.97 -30.87
C TYR A 238 -10.47 -9.58 -30.97
N MET A 239 -9.77 -8.64 -31.61
CA MET A 239 -10.23 -7.26 -31.70
C MET A 239 -11.51 -7.15 -32.54
N SER A 240 -11.61 -7.91 -33.64
CA SER A 240 -12.81 -7.93 -34.50
C SER A 240 -14.04 -8.44 -33.75
N GLU A 241 -13.90 -9.55 -33.01
CA GLU A 241 -15.03 -10.13 -32.26
C GLU A 241 -15.41 -9.28 -31.04
N VAL A 242 -14.44 -8.63 -30.37
CA VAL A 242 -14.75 -7.65 -29.32
C VAL A 242 -15.55 -6.48 -29.89
N GLU A 243 -15.10 -5.86 -30.98
CA GLU A 243 -15.80 -4.71 -31.55
C GLU A 243 -17.19 -5.07 -32.08
N LYS A 244 -17.37 -6.29 -32.59
CA LYS A 244 -18.68 -6.83 -32.97
C LYS A 244 -19.64 -6.99 -31.78
N ARG A 245 -19.12 -7.38 -30.61
CA ARG A 245 -19.92 -7.61 -29.39
C ARG A 245 -20.17 -6.34 -28.57
N ALA A 246 -19.26 -5.38 -28.60
CA ALA A 246 -19.23 -4.25 -27.67
C ALA A 246 -19.14 -2.85 -28.33
N GLY A 247 -18.91 -2.77 -29.64
CA GLY A 247 -18.68 -1.53 -30.38
C GLY A 247 -17.19 -1.18 -30.55
N PRO A 248 -16.88 -0.16 -31.37
CA PRO A 248 -15.50 0.19 -31.74
C PRO A 248 -14.65 0.65 -30.55
N VAL A 249 -13.35 0.34 -30.58
CA VAL A 249 -12.41 0.60 -29.47
C VAL A 249 -11.16 1.31 -30.00
N TYR A 250 -10.59 2.21 -29.18
CA TYR A 250 -9.26 2.77 -29.44
C TYR A 250 -8.19 1.84 -28.86
N TRP A 251 -7.74 0.89 -29.67
CA TRP A 251 -6.73 -0.08 -29.25
C TRP A 251 -5.34 0.54 -29.21
N ILE A 252 -4.77 0.59 -28.02
CA ILE A 252 -3.34 0.82 -27.79
C ILE A 252 -2.69 -0.54 -27.58
N VAL A 253 -1.69 -0.88 -28.39
CA VAL A 253 -0.99 -2.16 -28.30
C VAL A 253 0.47 -1.95 -27.96
N GLU A 254 0.91 -2.54 -26.84
CA GLU A 254 2.33 -2.58 -26.47
C GLU A 254 3.00 -3.83 -27.04
N MET A 255 3.96 -3.63 -27.94
CA MET A 255 4.84 -4.67 -28.48
C MET A 255 5.91 -4.04 -29.39
N GLY A 256 6.89 -4.83 -29.83
CA GLY A 256 7.76 -4.43 -30.94
C GLY A 256 6.98 -4.37 -32.27
N ALA A 257 7.25 -3.34 -33.07
CA ALA A 257 6.61 -3.11 -34.37
C ALA A 257 6.85 -4.28 -35.32
N SER A 258 5.80 -4.69 -36.01
CA SER A 258 5.85 -5.77 -36.99
C SER A 258 4.75 -5.59 -38.03
N ASP A 259 5.09 -5.77 -39.31
CA ASP A 259 4.16 -5.57 -40.44
C ASP A 259 2.88 -6.42 -40.33
N GLU A 260 2.97 -7.64 -39.79
CA GLU A 260 1.82 -8.54 -39.65
C GLU A 260 0.74 -8.00 -38.70
N TYR A 261 1.13 -7.40 -37.58
CA TYR A 261 0.21 -6.83 -36.60
C TYR A 261 -0.25 -5.43 -37.02
N LEU A 262 0.64 -4.60 -37.57
CA LEU A 262 0.27 -3.24 -37.97
C LEU A 262 -0.70 -3.18 -39.15
N ARG A 263 -0.90 -4.29 -39.88
CA ARG A 263 -1.98 -4.44 -40.86
C ARG A 263 -3.37 -4.55 -40.22
N ILE A 264 -3.47 -4.95 -38.95
CA ILE A 264 -4.74 -5.11 -38.25
C ILE A 264 -5.44 -3.74 -38.18
N PRO A 265 -6.63 -3.56 -38.79
CA PRO A 265 -7.29 -2.25 -38.88
C PRO A 265 -7.67 -1.64 -37.52
N GLN A 266 -7.98 -2.49 -36.54
CA GLN A 266 -8.44 -2.11 -35.20
C GLN A 266 -7.33 -1.44 -34.38
N ILE A 267 -6.07 -1.86 -34.54
CA ILE A 267 -4.93 -1.22 -33.85
C ILE A 267 -4.87 0.26 -34.26
N LYS A 268 -4.98 1.16 -33.29
CA LYS A 268 -4.90 2.62 -33.53
C LYS A 268 -3.53 3.17 -33.20
N MET A 269 -2.91 2.63 -32.15
CA MET A 269 -1.61 3.09 -31.67
C MET A 269 -0.71 1.92 -31.27
N LEU A 270 0.56 2.02 -31.66
CA LEU A 270 1.63 1.12 -31.22
C LEU A 270 2.45 1.79 -30.11
N PHE A 271 2.76 1.04 -29.06
CA PHE A 271 3.79 1.39 -28.07
C PHE A 271 4.92 0.37 -28.10
N GLY A 272 6.16 0.85 -28.25
CA GLY A 272 7.35 0.04 -28.05
C GLY A 272 8.38 0.12 -29.19
N PRO A 273 9.59 -0.42 -28.96
CA PRO A 273 10.13 -0.86 -27.66
C PRO A 273 10.39 0.32 -26.72
N ASN A 274 10.80 0.05 -25.48
CA ASN A 274 11.00 1.10 -24.49
C ASN A 274 12.19 0.82 -23.55
N VAL A 275 12.50 1.76 -22.66
CA VAL A 275 13.67 1.71 -21.78
C VAL A 275 13.63 0.58 -20.74
N SER A 276 12.50 -0.09 -20.53
CA SER A 276 12.43 -1.31 -19.69
C SER A 276 13.37 -2.42 -20.19
N TRP A 277 13.79 -2.37 -21.46
CA TRP A 277 14.78 -3.27 -22.02
C TRP A 277 16.09 -3.31 -21.23
N PHE A 278 16.44 -2.21 -20.54
CA PHE A 278 17.61 -2.15 -19.67
C PHE A 278 17.55 -3.16 -18.52
N LEU A 279 16.35 -3.50 -18.04
CA LEU A 279 16.13 -4.51 -16.99
C LEU A 279 16.32 -5.94 -17.49
N HIS A 280 16.30 -6.15 -18.81
CA HIS A 280 16.36 -7.47 -19.44
C HIS A 280 17.67 -7.73 -20.21
N THR A 281 18.56 -6.73 -20.25
CA THR A 281 19.87 -6.83 -20.92
C THR A 281 20.97 -6.59 -19.91
N PRO A 282 22.05 -7.40 -19.87
CA PRO A 282 23.19 -7.13 -19.01
C PRO A 282 23.67 -5.67 -19.17
N PRO A 283 23.85 -4.91 -18.07
CA PRO A 283 23.93 -5.36 -16.68
C PRO A 283 22.63 -5.20 -15.86
N PHE A 284 21.46 -5.40 -16.47
CA PHE A 284 20.14 -5.48 -15.80
C PHE A 284 19.77 -4.22 -15.01
N GLY A 285 19.93 -3.06 -15.67
CA GLY A 285 19.57 -1.74 -15.18
C GLY A 285 20.72 -0.95 -14.53
N VAL A 286 21.83 -1.59 -14.16
CA VAL A 286 22.94 -0.93 -13.43
C VAL A 286 23.76 0.03 -14.31
N GLY A 287 23.64 -0.08 -15.62
CA GLY A 287 24.37 0.74 -16.59
C GLY A 287 25.80 0.23 -16.90
N PRO A 288 26.44 0.72 -17.97
CA PRO A 288 25.96 1.75 -18.91
C PRO A 288 24.76 1.24 -19.72
N HIS A 289 23.70 2.04 -19.82
CA HIS A 289 22.51 1.61 -20.56
C HIS A 289 22.68 1.81 -22.07
N PRO A 290 22.16 0.89 -22.91
CA PRO A 290 22.25 0.97 -24.37
C PRO A 290 21.25 1.99 -24.97
N TRP A 291 21.39 3.27 -24.61
CA TRP A 291 20.49 4.35 -25.05
C TRP A 291 20.41 4.50 -26.57
N GLU A 292 21.54 4.34 -27.27
CA GLU A 292 21.59 4.46 -28.72
C GLU A 292 20.86 3.30 -29.42
N ASP A 293 20.88 2.10 -28.84
CA ASP A 293 20.15 0.96 -29.41
C ASP A 293 18.63 1.14 -29.22
N VAL A 294 18.20 1.58 -28.02
CA VAL A 294 16.81 1.97 -27.78
C VAL A 294 16.37 3.07 -28.74
N ARG A 295 17.20 4.09 -28.94
CA ARG A 295 16.94 5.20 -29.87
C ARG A 295 16.71 4.71 -31.30
N LYS A 296 17.64 3.92 -31.84
CA LYS A 296 17.52 3.33 -33.19
C LYS A 296 16.24 2.54 -33.35
N ASP A 297 15.90 1.71 -32.36
CA ASP A 297 14.69 0.92 -32.39
C ASP A 297 13.44 1.79 -32.32
N LEU A 298 13.39 2.80 -31.45
CA LEU A 298 12.26 3.74 -31.38
C LEU A 298 11.99 4.42 -32.73
N PHE A 299 13.02 4.94 -33.40
CA PHE A 299 12.87 5.54 -34.73
C PHE A 299 12.39 4.53 -35.79
N ARG A 300 12.91 3.29 -35.76
CA ARG A 300 12.46 2.20 -36.64
C ARG A 300 10.97 1.89 -36.42
N ASN A 301 10.54 1.81 -35.17
CA ASN A 301 9.15 1.49 -34.81
C ASN A 301 8.20 2.63 -35.17
N LYS A 302 8.60 3.90 -34.95
CA LYS A 302 7.86 5.09 -35.42
C LYS A 302 7.67 5.07 -36.95
N ALA A 303 8.74 4.81 -37.69
CA ALA A 303 8.67 4.73 -39.15
C ALA A 303 7.72 3.61 -39.63
N LEU A 304 7.74 2.46 -38.97
CA LEU A 304 6.85 1.35 -39.30
C LEU A 304 5.39 1.64 -38.94
N ALA A 305 5.12 2.24 -37.78
CA ALA A 305 3.77 2.69 -37.41
C ALA A 305 3.21 3.67 -38.46
N LYS A 306 4.03 4.66 -38.87
CA LYS A 306 3.67 5.63 -39.90
C LYS A 306 3.37 4.97 -41.26
N LYS A 307 4.16 3.98 -41.68
CA LYS A 307 3.94 3.21 -42.94
C LYS A 307 2.53 2.60 -42.99
N TYR A 308 1.98 2.19 -41.85
CA TYR A 308 0.65 1.59 -41.73
C TYR A 308 -0.45 2.56 -41.27
N GLY A 309 -0.16 3.87 -41.23
CA GLY A 309 -1.11 4.89 -40.80
C GLY A 309 -1.49 4.78 -39.31
N LYS A 310 -0.62 4.20 -38.48
CA LYS A 310 -0.84 4.05 -37.04
C LYS A 310 -0.17 5.18 -36.27
N LYS A 311 -0.75 5.53 -35.13
CA LYS A 311 -0.13 6.42 -34.15
C LYS A 311 1.00 5.71 -33.41
N PHE A 312 1.98 6.46 -32.94
CA PHE A 312 3.13 5.92 -32.23
C PHE A 312 3.28 6.56 -30.85
N GLY A 313 3.36 5.73 -29.81
CA GLY A 313 3.58 6.17 -28.43
C GLY A 313 4.87 5.61 -27.83
N ILE A 314 5.38 6.28 -26.80
CA ILE A 314 6.60 5.89 -26.08
C ILE A 314 6.33 5.72 -24.59
N LEU A 315 6.90 4.67 -24.02
CA LEU A 315 6.96 4.46 -22.57
C LEU A 315 8.27 5.02 -22.01
N VAL A 316 8.18 5.76 -20.91
CA VAL A 316 9.33 6.35 -20.21
C VAL A 316 9.33 5.91 -18.75
N TYR A 317 10.52 5.67 -18.20
CA TYR A 317 10.70 5.28 -16.80
C TYR A 317 11.38 6.41 -16.03
N SER A 318 10.99 6.57 -14.76
CA SER A 318 11.66 7.48 -13.84
C SER A 318 12.89 6.83 -13.18
N LYS A 319 12.71 5.57 -12.78
CA LYS A 319 13.65 4.70 -12.08
C LYS A 319 13.05 3.29 -12.01
N PHE A 320 13.77 2.34 -11.41
CA PHE A 320 13.25 1.00 -11.11
C PHE A 320 14.11 0.32 -10.05
N ASN A 321 13.52 -0.39 -9.10
CA ASN A 321 14.22 -1.22 -8.13
C ASN A 321 13.27 -2.23 -7.46
N ASN A 322 13.35 -3.51 -7.85
CA ASN A 322 12.49 -4.57 -7.32
C ASN A 322 13.14 -5.44 -6.23
N ASN A 323 14.22 -4.94 -5.60
CA ASN A 323 15.01 -5.71 -4.63
C ASN A 323 14.27 -6.04 -3.33
N ASN A 324 13.15 -5.38 -3.03
CA ASN A 324 12.32 -5.65 -1.84
C ASN A 324 11.11 -6.56 -2.12
N ASP A 325 10.94 -7.05 -3.35
CA ASP A 325 9.85 -7.98 -3.69
C ASP A 325 10.35 -9.23 -4.42
N ARG A 326 11.04 -9.09 -5.55
CA ARG A 326 11.36 -10.23 -6.44
C ARG A 326 12.74 -10.22 -7.08
N GLY A 327 13.56 -9.20 -6.79
CA GLY A 327 14.90 -9.03 -7.36
C GLY A 327 15.93 -10.06 -6.89
N GLU A 328 17.07 -10.09 -7.59
CA GLU A 328 18.28 -10.79 -7.17
C GLU A 328 19.34 -9.76 -6.78
N THR A 329 20.26 -10.11 -5.89
CA THR A 329 21.40 -9.23 -5.55
C THR A 329 22.13 -8.79 -6.82
N GLY A 330 22.18 -7.48 -7.07
CA GLY A 330 22.90 -6.89 -8.20
C GLY A 330 22.15 -6.85 -9.53
N LYS A 331 20.84 -7.18 -9.57
CA LYS A 331 19.99 -7.07 -10.77
C LYS A 331 18.71 -6.28 -10.46
N GLY A 332 17.99 -5.88 -11.50
CA GLY A 332 16.62 -5.34 -11.35
C GLY A 332 16.59 -3.95 -10.73
N ARG A 333 17.60 -3.12 -11.02
CA ARG A 333 17.70 -1.74 -10.53
C ARG A 333 18.14 -0.81 -11.65
N MET A 334 17.34 0.19 -11.98
CA MET A 334 17.72 1.41 -12.70
C MET A 334 17.78 2.54 -11.69
N ASP A 335 18.97 3.09 -11.45
CA ASP A 335 19.14 4.21 -10.53
C ASP A 335 18.38 5.45 -11.06
N ALA A 336 17.86 6.26 -10.15
CA ALA A 336 17.20 7.50 -10.50
C ALA A 336 18.20 8.57 -10.98
N GLU A 337 19.49 8.44 -10.61
CA GLU A 337 20.56 9.37 -10.99
C GLU A 337 20.22 10.84 -10.66
N ASP A 338 19.66 11.09 -9.48
CA ASP A 338 19.17 12.43 -9.10
C ASP A 338 18.09 12.99 -10.02
N GLY A 339 17.20 12.09 -10.47
CA GLY A 339 16.15 12.38 -11.45
C GLY A 339 16.65 12.44 -12.89
N ASN A 340 17.97 12.45 -13.13
CA ASN A 340 18.52 12.58 -14.48
C ASN A 340 18.20 11.38 -15.38
N PHE A 341 18.01 10.18 -14.82
CA PHE A 341 17.53 9.04 -15.62
C PHE A 341 16.18 9.37 -16.25
N TYR A 342 15.24 9.92 -15.46
CA TYR A 342 13.93 10.32 -15.95
C TYR A 342 14.03 11.45 -16.99
N ILE A 343 14.87 12.46 -16.75
CA ILE A 343 15.13 13.54 -17.71
C ILE A 343 15.65 13.00 -19.03
N LYS A 344 16.53 12.00 -18.99
CA LYS A 344 17.07 11.35 -20.19
C LYS A 344 16.02 10.54 -20.93
N SER A 345 15.17 9.79 -20.23
CA SER A 345 14.02 9.11 -20.83
C SER A 345 13.05 10.09 -21.50
N LEU A 346 12.73 11.21 -20.85
CA LEU A 346 11.86 12.24 -21.41
C LEU A 346 12.52 12.93 -22.62
N SER A 347 13.81 13.27 -22.53
CA SER A 347 14.54 13.88 -23.66
C SER A 347 14.58 12.96 -24.88
N MET A 348 14.74 11.65 -24.67
CA MET A 348 14.62 10.65 -25.75
C MET A 348 13.22 10.66 -26.37
N ALA A 349 12.16 10.71 -25.55
CA ALA A 349 10.80 10.81 -26.07
C ALA A 349 10.61 12.11 -26.89
N LYS A 350 11.17 13.24 -26.44
CA LYS A 350 11.12 14.51 -27.20
C LYS A 350 11.81 14.40 -28.55
N GLU A 351 12.95 13.73 -28.60
CA GLU A 351 13.70 13.54 -29.84
C GLU A 351 12.94 12.67 -30.86
N VAL A 352 12.30 11.61 -30.38
CA VAL A 352 11.53 10.71 -31.25
C VAL A 352 10.20 11.32 -31.69
N ASP A 353 9.67 12.32 -30.97
CA ASP A 353 8.46 13.07 -31.31
C ASP A 353 7.21 12.15 -31.47
N PRO A 354 6.79 11.42 -30.41
CA PRO A 354 5.65 10.51 -30.46
C PRO A 354 4.31 11.25 -30.44
N ASP A 355 3.22 10.56 -30.76
CA ASP A 355 1.85 11.07 -30.62
C ASP A 355 1.34 11.03 -29.17
N LEU A 356 1.93 10.19 -28.31
CA LEU A 356 1.56 10.01 -26.91
C LEU A 356 2.76 9.54 -26.09
N ILE A 357 2.90 10.05 -24.87
CA ILE A 357 3.87 9.57 -23.89
C ILE A 357 3.12 8.90 -22.74
N ILE A 358 3.57 7.72 -22.32
CA ILE A 358 3.09 7.07 -21.11
C ILE A 358 4.27 6.92 -20.14
N VAL A 359 4.12 7.45 -18.94
CA VAL A 359 5.03 7.25 -17.83
C VAL A 359 4.73 5.91 -17.16
N THR A 360 5.78 5.15 -16.92
CA THR A 360 5.75 3.86 -16.26
C THR A 360 6.60 4.00 -15.00
N GLN A 361 6.00 4.04 -13.81
CA GLN A 361 4.63 3.67 -13.41
C GLN A 361 4.01 4.75 -12.50
N TRP A 362 2.68 4.76 -12.32
CA TRP A 362 2.06 5.67 -11.35
C TRP A 362 2.43 5.26 -9.92
N ASN A 363 2.05 4.06 -9.46
CA ASN A 363 2.21 3.64 -8.06
C ASN A 363 2.70 2.20 -7.88
N ASP A 364 3.60 1.73 -8.74
CA ASP A 364 4.27 0.44 -8.52
C ASP A 364 5.42 0.58 -7.52
N PHE A 365 5.08 0.46 -6.24
CA PHE A 365 6.05 0.50 -5.15
C PHE A 365 6.88 -0.78 -5.05
N GLU A 366 6.34 -1.95 -5.39
CA GLU A 366 7.06 -3.23 -5.35
C GLU A 366 8.23 -3.23 -6.35
N GLU A 367 8.06 -2.56 -7.50
CA GLU A 367 9.12 -2.34 -8.49
C GLU A 367 9.88 -1.03 -8.34
N GLY A 368 9.48 -0.14 -7.44
CA GLY A 368 10.13 1.15 -7.25
C GLY A 368 10.07 2.09 -8.46
N GLY A 369 9.18 1.83 -9.43
CA GLY A 369 9.03 2.61 -10.67
C GLY A 369 8.02 3.75 -10.58
N PHE A 370 7.47 4.02 -9.39
CA PHE A 370 6.41 5.00 -9.17
C PHE A 370 6.85 6.46 -9.41
N ILE A 371 5.88 7.28 -9.81
CA ILE A 371 5.92 8.76 -9.79
C ILE A 371 4.88 9.37 -8.84
N GLU A 372 3.97 8.56 -8.30
CA GLU A 372 3.10 8.93 -7.18
C GLU A 372 3.95 9.51 -6.03
N PRO A 373 3.50 10.57 -5.35
CA PRO A 373 4.28 11.18 -4.29
C PRO A 373 4.68 10.20 -3.18
N ALA A 374 5.96 10.22 -2.80
CA ALA A 374 6.52 9.30 -1.82
C ALA A 374 7.74 9.88 -1.09
N TRP A 375 7.93 9.45 0.16
CA TRP A 375 9.19 9.58 0.89
C TRP A 375 10.17 8.55 0.35
N ASP A 376 10.85 8.93 -0.72
CA ASP A 376 11.60 8.03 -1.58
C ASP A 376 12.91 7.52 -0.93
N TYR A 377 13.39 6.37 -1.40
CA TYR A 377 14.60 5.71 -0.89
C TYR A 377 15.89 6.33 -1.44
N ASP A 378 15.78 7.07 -2.54
CA ASP A 378 16.86 7.82 -3.16
C ASP A 378 17.11 9.18 -2.48
N GLY A 379 16.29 9.55 -1.48
CA GLY A 379 16.59 10.61 -0.52
C GLY A 379 16.66 12.02 -1.10
N PHE A 380 16.07 12.27 -2.27
CA PHE A 380 16.23 13.55 -2.96
C PHE A 380 15.57 14.72 -2.23
N ASN A 381 16.42 15.60 -1.68
CA ASN A 381 16.13 16.88 -1.01
C ASN A 381 14.96 16.88 0.01
N GLY A 382 14.37 15.74 0.34
CA GLY A 382 13.13 15.65 1.12
C GLY A 382 11.86 16.11 0.38
N ASP A 383 11.85 16.20 -0.96
CA ASP A 383 10.62 16.55 -1.74
C ASP A 383 9.86 15.28 -2.19
N PRO A 384 8.74 14.93 -1.54
CA PRO A 384 7.97 13.75 -1.93
C PRO A 384 7.24 13.92 -3.28
N PHE A 385 7.15 15.13 -3.84
CA PHE A 385 6.44 15.42 -5.09
C PHE A 385 7.37 15.55 -6.30
N ARG A 386 8.67 15.32 -6.14
CA ARG A 386 9.69 15.63 -7.15
C ARG A 386 9.35 15.09 -8.55
N TYR A 387 8.98 13.82 -8.67
CA TYR A 387 8.68 13.23 -9.98
C TYR A 387 7.43 13.84 -10.62
N CYS A 388 6.39 14.17 -9.84
CA CYS A 388 5.25 14.95 -10.34
C CYS A 388 5.66 16.34 -10.83
N ARG A 389 6.63 17.00 -10.17
CA ARG A 389 7.18 18.30 -10.62
C ARG A 389 7.97 18.16 -11.91
N ILE A 390 8.82 17.15 -12.03
CA ILE A 390 9.57 16.84 -13.26
C ILE A 390 8.60 16.59 -14.42
N THR A 391 7.56 15.77 -14.20
CA THR A 391 6.53 15.50 -15.21
C THR A 391 5.83 16.79 -15.62
N ALA A 392 5.35 17.61 -14.68
CA ALA A 392 4.69 18.88 -14.99
C ALA A 392 5.61 19.83 -15.77
N ALA A 393 6.84 20.01 -15.29
CA ALA A 393 7.83 20.90 -15.92
C ALA A 393 8.17 20.45 -17.34
N SER A 394 8.23 19.14 -17.61
CA SER A 394 8.47 18.61 -18.96
C SER A 394 7.41 19.06 -19.99
N MET A 395 6.23 19.43 -19.53
CA MET A 395 5.13 19.98 -20.32
C MET A 395 5.02 21.52 -20.22
N GLY A 396 6.00 22.20 -19.62
CA GLY A 396 5.94 23.64 -19.35
C GLY A 396 4.88 24.03 -18.31
N LYS A 397 4.44 23.10 -17.46
CA LYS A 397 3.42 23.32 -16.41
C LYS A 397 4.08 23.37 -15.03
N SER A 398 3.44 24.08 -14.10
CA SER A 398 3.77 24.01 -12.68
C SER A 398 2.92 22.94 -11.98
N PHE A 399 3.53 22.17 -11.07
CA PHE A 399 2.81 21.23 -10.23
C PHE A 399 2.27 21.89 -8.95
N THR A 400 1.05 21.52 -8.55
CA THR A 400 0.46 21.89 -7.25
C THR A 400 -0.05 20.63 -6.54
N PRO A 401 0.38 20.34 -5.29
CA PRO A 401 -0.13 19.20 -4.54
C PRO A 401 -1.66 19.20 -4.42
N ALA A 402 -2.28 18.03 -4.59
CA ALA A 402 -3.70 17.88 -4.27
C ALA A 402 -3.95 17.94 -2.75
N VAL A 403 -5.20 18.22 -2.36
CA VAL A 403 -5.61 18.15 -0.95
C VAL A 403 -5.48 16.72 -0.46
N LEU A 404 -4.76 16.53 0.65
CA LEU A 404 -4.52 15.21 1.25
C LEU A 404 -5.83 14.45 1.49
N PRO A 405 -5.79 13.10 1.49
CA PRO A 405 -6.95 12.32 1.85
C PRO A 405 -7.47 12.67 3.25
N LYS A 406 -8.75 12.42 3.50
CA LYS A 406 -9.36 12.49 4.83
C LYS A 406 -8.50 11.73 5.84
N ARG A 407 -8.25 12.37 6.99
CA ARG A 407 -7.35 11.88 8.03
C ARG A 407 -7.65 10.42 8.39
N GLU A 408 -8.91 10.09 8.57
CA GLU A 408 -9.37 8.75 8.96
C GLU A 408 -9.10 7.65 7.92
N GLN A 409 -8.89 7.98 6.63
CA GLN A 409 -8.58 7.02 5.56
C GLN A 409 -7.08 6.79 5.35
N VAL A 410 -6.25 7.53 6.08
CA VAL A 410 -4.79 7.43 6.06
C VAL A 410 -4.30 6.62 7.26
N ASP A 411 -3.17 5.94 7.12
CA ASP A 411 -2.52 5.19 8.21
C ASP A 411 -2.32 6.05 9.47
N PRO A 412 -2.84 5.66 10.65
CA PRO A 412 -2.69 6.43 11.88
C PRO A 412 -1.26 6.80 12.26
N LEU A 413 -0.27 5.98 11.86
CA LEU A 413 1.14 6.26 12.17
C LEU A 413 1.69 7.48 11.42
N ILE A 414 1.23 7.75 10.20
CA ILE A 414 1.78 8.84 9.38
C ILE A 414 1.06 10.19 9.56
N ARG A 415 -0.11 10.20 10.21
CA ARG A 415 -0.96 11.39 10.28
C ARG A 415 -0.28 12.57 10.93
N HIS A 416 0.47 12.38 12.03
CA HIS A 416 1.21 13.48 12.64
C HIS A 416 2.22 14.08 11.64
N LYS A 417 3.02 13.24 10.97
CA LYS A 417 3.99 13.70 9.97
C LYS A 417 3.31 14.44 8.80
N LEU A 418 2.12 14.01 8.39
CA LEU A 418 1.39 14.64 7.29
C LEU A 418 0.74 15.96 7.68
N PHE A 419 0.01 16.00 8.79
CA PHE A 419 -0.86 17.10 9.17
C PHE A 419 -0.19 18.11 10.11
N GLY A 420 0.89 17.74 10.80
CA GLY A 420 1.64 18.60 11.73
C GLY A 420 1.06 18.70 13.13
N ASP A 421 0.05 17.88 13.44
CA ASP A 421 -0.66 17.86 14.71
C ASP A 421 -1.09 16.44 15.09
N SER A 422 -1.57 16.27 16.32
CA SER A 422 -2.25 15.06 16.79
C SER A 422 -3.75 15.30 16.91
N ALA A 423 -4.55 14.32 16.50
CA ALA A 423 -6.00 14.28 16.68
C ALA A 423 -6.44 12.92 17.26
N VAL A 424 -7.65 12.86 17.80
CA VAL A 424 -8.22 11.60 18.34
C VAL A 424 -8.30 10.55 17.22
N GLY A 425 -7.76 9.36 17.48
CA GLY A 425 -7.74 8.25 16.54
C GLY A 425 -6.46 8.15 15.70
N ASP A 426 -5.51 9.06 15.91
CA ASP A 426 -4.15 8.91 15.42
C ASP A 426 -3.38 7.87 16.25
N ALA A 427 -2.21 7.47 15.77
CA ALA A 427 -1.28 6.75 16.62
C ALA A 427 -0.63 7.72 17.62
N GLY A 428 -0.54 7.27 18.87
CA GLY A 428 0.23 7.95 19.90
C GLY A 428 1.74 7.83 19.67
N PRO A 429 2.54 8.32 20.64
CA PRO A 429 3.99 8.28 20.56
C PRO A 429 4.52 6.85 20.52
N ILE A 430 5.55 6.61 19.70
CA ILE A 430 6.15 5.27 19.56
C ILE A 430 7.48 5.23 20.30
N PHE A 431 7.58 4.35 21.29
CA PHE A 431 8.86 4.01 21.90
C PHE A 431 9.45 2.75 21.25
N GLN A 432 10.76 2.80 21.04
CA GLN A 432 11.58 1.83 20.34
C GLN A 432 12.77 1.42 21.21
N SER A 433 13.47 0.36 20.79
CA SER A 433 14.71 -0.12 21.43
C SER A 433 14.58 -0.28 22.95
N ALA A 434 13.42 -0.76 23.40
CA ALA A 434 13.12 -0.82 24.82
C ALA A 434 13.90 -1.96 25.49
N ASN A 435 14.57 -1.66 26.60
CA ASN A 435 15.36 -2.61 27.36
C ASN A 435 14.93 -2.63 28.83
N LEU A 436 14.76 -3.81 29.40
CA LEU A 436 14.43 -4.00 30.81
C LEU A 436 15.62 -4.60 31.56
N THR A 437 16.25 -3.81 32.42
CA THR A 437 17.33 -4.27 33.30
C THR A 437 16.86 -4.25 34.75
N GLY A 438 16.58 -5.43 35.31
CA GLY A 438 15.95 -5.56 36.62
C GLY A 438 14.55 -4.97 36.62
N ARG A 439 14.38 -3.77 37.20
CA ARG A 439 13.12 -3.01 37.20
C ARG A 439 13.19 -1.72 36.39
N LYS A 440 14.36 -1.38 35.83
CA LYS A 440 14.54 -0.17 35.03
C LYS A 440 14.19 -0.48 33.57
N LEU A 441 13.18 0.20 33.04
CA LEU A 441 12.81 0.17 31.64
C LEU A 441 13.43 1.40 30.96
N GLU A 442 14.24 1.18 29.94
CA GLU A 442 14.88 2.21 29.12
C GLU A 442 14.33 2.13 27.70
N TRP A 443 14.21 3.26 27.00
CA TRP A 443 13.69 3.30 25.63
C TRP A 443 14.25 4.49 24.84
N LYS A 444 14.02 4.46 23.53
CA LYS A 444 14.20 5.60 22.63
C LYS A 444 12.87 5.98 22.02
N TRP A 445 12.67 7.25 21.71
CA TRP A 445 11.50 7.71 20.99
C TRP A 445 11.73 7.61 19.47
N GLY A 446 10.70 7.22 18.73
CA GLY A 446 10.69 7.39 17.28
C GLY A 446 10.31 8.83 16.91
N GLU A 447 10.97 9.39 15.91
CA GLU A 447 10.69 10.76 15.44
C GLU A 447 9.38 10.85 14.65
N GLY A 448 8.72 12.01 14.72
CA GLY A 448 7.53 12.34 13.93
C GLY A 448 6.22 11.71 14.43
N SER A 449 6.07 11.56 15.75
CA SER A 449 4.80 11.20 16.41
C SER A 449 4.32 12.29 17.36
N GLY A 450 3.13 12.09 17.95
CA GLY A 450 2.58 12.98 18.97
C GLY A 450 3.45 13.09 20.21
N ASP A 451 3.26 14.17 20.98
CA ASP A 451 4.02 14.41 22.20
C ASP A 451 3.71 13.35 23.27
N PRO A 452 4.73 12.63 23.78
CA PRO A 452 4.55 11.71 24.90
C PRO A 452 4.04 12.44 26.13
N SER A 453 3.06 11.82 26.80
CA SER A 453 2.48 12.32 28.05
C SER A 453 2.59 11.29 29.17
N GLU A 454 2.29 10.03 28.88
CA GLU A 454 2.42 8.94 29.85
C GLU A 454 2.82 7.64 29.16
N MET A 455 3.49 6.76 29.90
CA MET A 455 3.68 5.37 29.54
C MET A 455 2.85 4.51 30.49
N ARG A 456 1.89 3.76 29.95
CA ARG A 456 1.08 2.83 30.74
C ARG A 456 1.71 1.44 30.74
N ILE A 457 1.79 0.83 31.91
CA ILE A 457 2.28 -0.53 32.15
C ILE A 457 1.12 -1.36 32.66
N ILE A 458 0.80 -2.45 31.95
CA ILE A 458 -0.35 -3.32 32.20
C ILE A 458 0.13 -4.76 32.43
N GLN A 459 -0.15 -5.33 33.59
CA GLN A 459 0.19 -6.71 33.95
C GLN A 459 -1.00 -7.46 34.55
N SER A 460 -1.59 -6.96 35.63
CA SER A 460 -2.70 -7.64 36.31
C SER A 460 -4.02 -7.50 35.54
N ASN A 461 -4.18 -6.41 34.78
CA ASN A 461 -5.36 -6.17 33.95
C ASN A 461 -5.29 -6.87 32.57
N LEU A 462 -4.19 -7.54 32.24
CA LEU A 462 -4.11 -8.35 31.02
C LEU A 462 -5.09 -9.52 31.09
N LEU A 463 -5.86 -9.70 30.03
CA LEU A 463 -6.71 -10.88 29.90
C LEU A 463 -5.83 -12.06 29.50
N ARG A 464 -5.88 -13.15 30.28
CA ARG A 464 -5.01 -14.30 30.08
C ARG A 464 -5.79 -15.60 30.07
N TRP A 465 -5.30 -16.56 29.30
CA TRP A 465 -5.77 -17.93 29.29
C TRP A 465 -4.58 -18.89 29.24
N THR A 466 -4.66 -19.99 29.99
CA THR A 466 -3.71 -21.11 29.96
C THR A 466 -4.46 -22.44 29.94
N PRO A 467 -3.87 -23.53 29.42
CA PRO A 467 -4.49 -24.86 29.46
C PRO A 467 -4.86 -25.33 30.88
N SER A 468 -4.11 -24.88 31.89
CA SER A 468 -4.31 -25.22 33.30
C SER A 468 -5.44 -24.45 34.02
N SER A 469 -5.99 -23.40 33.41
CA SER A 469 -7.10 -22.61 33.97
C SER A 469 -8.21 -22.35 32.94
N PRO A 470 -8.85 -23.40 32.36
CA PRO A 470 -9.61 -23.25 31.13
C PRO A 470 -11.06 -22.76 31.29
N ALA A 471 -11.66 -22.87 32.49
CA ALA A 471 -13.12 -22.75 32.68
C ALA A 471 -13.59 -21.48 33.42
N MET A 472 -12.69 -20.76 34.10
CA MET A 472 -13.01 -19.61 34.95
C MET A 472 -12.02 -18.48 34.64
N GLY A 473 -12.46 -17.43 33.96
CA GLY A 473 -11.60 -16.31 33.58
C GLY A 473 -12.20 -15.38 32.54
N SER A 474 -11.44 -14.34 32.21
CA SER A 474 -11.80 -13.29 31.24
C SER A 474 -11.72 -13.75 29.77
N ILE A 475 -11.05 -14.87 29.52
CA ILE A 475 -11.02 -15.62 28.27
C ILE A 475 -11.40 -17.06 28.61
N LYS A 476 -12.34 -17.66 27.88
CA LYS A 476 -12.85 -19.01 28.15
C LYS A 476 -12.81 -19.87 26.89
N ALA A 477 -12.53 -21.16 27.07
CA ALA A 477 -12.58 -22.15 26.00
C ALA A 477 -13.99 -22.76 25.90
N SER A 478 -14.60 -22.78 24.70
CA SER A 478 -15.89 -23.46 24.50
C SER A 478 -15.74 -24.96 24.24
N ASN A 479 -14.59 -25.38 23.72
CA ASN A 479 -14.33 -26.77 23.33
C ASN A 479 -12.94 -27.24 23.78
N ILE A 480 -12.70 -27.21 25.10
CA ILE A 480 -11.40 -27.59 25.71
C ILE A 480 -10.91 -28.99 25.30
N SER A 481 -11.81 -29.89 24.92
CA SER A 481 -11.49 -31.23 24.41
C SER A 481 -10.72 -31.23 23.07
N GLN A 482 -10.57 -30.09 22.40
CA GLN A 482 -9.79 -29.95 21.17
C GLN A 482 -8.29 -29.79 21.39
N ILE A 483 -7.88 -29.53 22.63
CA ILE A 483 -6.49 -29.57 23.05
C ILE A 483 -6.29 -30.70 24.05
N ASP A 484 -5.05 -31.20 24.17
CA ASP A 484 -4.68 -32.10 25.26
C ASP A 484 -4.28 -31.32 26.53
N GLU A 485 -3.91 -32.04 27.58
CA GLU A 485 -3.46 -31.46 28.87
C GLU A 485 -2.22 -30.56 28.76
N LYS A 486 -1.43 -30.71 27.69
CA LYS A 486 -0.24 -29.91 27.41
C LYS A 486 -0.56 -28.67 26.55
N GLY A 487 -1.78 -28.60 26.02
CA GLY A 487 -2.23 -27.54 25.13
C GLY A 487 -1.99 -27.84 23.65
N ILE A 488 -1.69 -29.09 23.28
CA ILE A 488 -1.49 -29.50 21.89
C ILE A 488 -2.83 -29.59 21.18
N LEU A 489 -2.98 -28.80 20.12
CA LEU A 489 -4.15 -28.81 19.26
C LEU A 489 -4.24 -30.10 18.44
N LYS A 490 -5.39 -30.77 18.49
CA LYS A 490 -5.68 -31.95 17.67
C LYS A 490 -5.70 -31.61 16.18
N GLU A 491 -5.19 -32.51 15.35
CA GLU A 491 -5.15 -32.32 13.90
C GLU A 491 -6.53 -31.99 13.31
N LYS A 492 -6.57 -31.01 12.40
CA LYS A 492 -7.78 -30.57 11.69
C LYS A 492 -8.91 -30.04 12.59
N MET A 493 -8.66 -29.84 13.88
CA MET A 493 -9.63 -29.28 14.81
C MET A 493 -9.47 -27.78 14.97
N GLU A 494 -10.58 -27.12 15.28
CA GLU A 494 -10.65 -25.70 15.58
C GLU A 494 -10.83 -25.53 17.10
N PHE A 495 -9.90 -24.86 17.75
CA PHE A 495 -10.03 -24.45 19.15
C PHE A 495 -10.75 -23.11 19.24
N ARG A 496 -11.78 -23.03 20.08
CA ARG A 496 -12.71 -21.90 20.12
C ARG A 496 -12.70 -21.24 21.49
N LEU A 497 -12.63 -19.92 21.44
CA LEU A 497 -12.55 -19.06 22.61
C LEU A 497 -13.63 -17.98 22.53
N TYR A 498 -14.09 -17.57 23.70
CA TYR A 498 -14.93 -16.39 23.88
C TYR A 498 -14.34 -15.50 24.97
N VAL A 499 -14.54 -14.19 24.84
CA VAL A 499 -13.81 -13.19 25.63
C VAL A 499 -14.78 -12.35 26.47
N PRO A 500 -15.44 -12.93 27.49
CA PRO A 500 -16.43 -12.21 28.29
C PRO A 500 -15.83 -11.05 29.09
N GLY A 501 -14.51 -11.05 29.33
CA GLY A 501 -13.83 -9.94 29.99
C GLY A 501 -13.55 -8.74 29.06
N MET A 502 -13.88 -8.82 27.78
CA MET A 502 -13.68 -7.74 26.82
C MET A 502 -14.79 -7.76 25.76
N ILE A 503 -15.86 -7.01 26.02
CA ILE A 503 -16.96 -6.81 25.06
C ILE A 503 -16.70 -5.52 24.29
N CYS A 504 -16.83 -5.59 22.97
CA CYS A 504 -16.58 -4.48 22.05
C CYS A 504 -17.88 -4.09 21.35
N GLU A 505 -18.52 -3.01 21.81
CA GLU A 505 -19.76 -2.50 21.18
C GLU A 505 -19.51 -2.04 19.73
N LYS A 506 -18.33 -1.46 19.49
CA LYS A 506 -17.82 -1.00 18.20
C LYS A 506 -16.55 -1.77 17.83
N PRO A 507 -16.17 -1.85 16.54
CA PRO A 507 -14.88 -2.37 16.14
C PRO A 507 -13.73 -1.62 16.85
N VAL A 508 -12.78 -2.37 17.41
CA VAL A 508 -11.60 -1.83 18.09
C VAL A 508 -10.32 -2.49 17.61
N ASN A 509 -9.22 -1.77 17.63
CA ASN A 509 -7.90 -2.35 17.43
C ASN A 509 -7.37 -2.84 18.77
N LEU A 510 -7.10 -4.14 18.88
CA LEU A 510 -6.56 -4.79 20.07
C LEU A 510 -5.35 -5.64 19.71
N TRP A 511 -4.70 -6.25 20.69
CA TRP A 511 -3.55 -7.13 20.45
C TRP A 511 -3.72 -8.48 21.12
N ILE A 512 -3.21 -9.52 20.46
CA ILE A 512 -3.14 -10.88 20.97
C ILE A 512 -1.69 -11.35 21.07
N GLY A 513 -1.34 -11.84 22.25
CA GLY A 513 -0.13 -12.61 22.52
C GLY A 513 -0.47 -14.09 22.49
N VAL A 514 0.26 -14.89 21.73
CA VAL A 514 0.12 -16.36 21.76
C VAL A 514 1.48 -16.99 22.01
N ARG A 515 1.63 -17.66 23.15
CA ARG A 515 2.85 -18.41 23.48
C ARG A 515 2.72 -19.86 23.02
N THR A 516 3.69 -20.32 22.24
CA THR A 516 3.77 -21.68 21.70
C THR A 516 5.15 -22.29 21.91
N SER A 517 5.23 -23.61 21.98
CA SER A 517 6.46 -24.40 22.16
C SER A 517 6.79 -25.29 20.95
N SER A 518 5.92 -25.31 19.93
CA SER A 518 6.04 -26.12 18.72
C SER A 518 6.41 -25.28 17.49
N VAL A 519 7.01 -25.92 16.49
CA VAL A 519 7.35 -25.31 15.18
C VAL A 519 6.11 -25.00 14.32
N GLY A 520 4.96 -25.61 14.62
CA GLY A 520 3.73 -25.41 13.88
C GLY A 520 3.21 -23.96 13.93
N ASN A 521 2.60 -23.52 12.83
CA ASN A 521 1.99 -22.20 12.71
C ASN A 521 0.52 -22.27 13.12
N LEU A 522 0.03 -21.25 13.82
CA LEU A 522 -1.38 -21.10 14.17
C LEU A 522 -2.04 -20.10 13.22
N LYS A 523 -3.19 -20.48 12.68
CA LYS A 523 -4.14 -19.58 12.05
C LYS A 523 -5.15 -19.14 13.12
N ILE A 524 -5.23 -17.84 13.36
CA ILE A 524 -6.10 -17.26 14.38
C ILE A 524 -7.14 -16.42 13.67
N THR A 525 -8.39 -16.83 13.76
CA THR A 525 -9.53 -16.11 13.19
C THR A 525 -10.27 -15.40 14.31
N TYR A 526 -10.82 -14.22 14.04
CA TYR A 526 -11.56 -13.46 15.05
C TYR A 526 -12.74 -12.71 14.45
N ARG A 527 -13.70 -12.40 15.33
CA ARG A 527 -14.89 -11.63 14.97
C ARG A 527 -14.52 -10.17 14.70
N SER A 528 -14.90 -9.67 13.53
CA SER A 528 -14.74 -8.28 13.10
C SER A 528 -16.10 -7.64 12.77
N GLU A 529 -16.09 -6.41 12.25
CA GLU A 529 -17.25 -5.68 11.70
C GLU A 529 -18.10 -6.55 10.75
N MET A 530 -19.41 -6.26 10.64
CA MET A 530 -20.31 -7.04 9.76
C MET A 530 -20.01 -6.78 8.28
N GLU A 531 -20.11 -7.81 7.44
CA GLU A 531 -20.05 -7.63 5.99
C GLU A 531 -21.18 -6.71 5.50
N ASN A 532 -20.85 -5.71 4.67
CA ASN A 532 -21.83 -4.83 4.03
C ASN A 532 -22.62 -5.49 2.88
N TYR A 533 -22.35 -6.76 2.53
CA TYR A 533 -22.81 -7.36 1.27
C TYR A 533 -23.62 -8.67 1.39
N ARG A 534 -23.95 -9.16 2.59
CA ARG A 534 -24.85 -10.33 2.77
C ARG A 534 -25.87 -10.14 3.89
N VAL A 535 -27.12 -10.48 3.59
CA VAL A 535 -28.29 -10.35 4.48
C VAL A 535 -28.33 -11.46 5.55
N ASP A 536 -27.41 -12.42 5.53
CA ASP A 536 -27.44 -13.61 6.39
C ASP A 536 -26.48 -13.57 7.58
N SER A 537 -26.47 -12.52 8.41
CA SER A 537 -25.97 -12.53 9.80
C SER A 537 -24.54 -13.07 10.09
N ARG A 538 -23.69 -13.25 9.08
CA ARG A 538 -22.33 -13.75 9.23
C ARG A 538 -21.35 -12.58 9.35
N TRP A 539 -20.72 -12.46 10.52
CA TRP A 539 -19.65 -11.48 10.78
C TRP A 539 -18.46 -11.69 9.84
N GLU A 540 -17.75 -10.62 9.48
CA GLU A 540 -16.48 -10.77 8.76
C GLU A 540 -15.46 -11.47 9.67
N LYS A 541 -14.89 -12.56 9.18
CA LYS A 541 -13.82 -13.29 9.85
C LYS A 541 -12.48 -12.72 9.40
N ARG A 542 -11.79 -12.00 10.29
CA ARG A 542 -10.41 -11.58 10.05
C ARG A 542 -9.43 -12.60 10.58
N CYS A 543 -8.23 -12.63 10.02
CA CYS A 543 -7.24 -13.65 10.30
C CYS A 543 -5.86 -13.06 10.55
N VAL A 544 -5.14 -13.61 11.53
CA VAL A 544 -3.70 -13.43 11.72
C VAL A 544 -3.02 -14.79 11.84
N GLU A 545 -1.76 -14.88 11.42
CA GLU A 545 -1.00 -16.14 11.39
C GLU A 545 0.34 -15.99 12.11
N THR A 546 0.67 -16.89 13.02
CA THR A 546 1.95 -16.80 13.77
C THR A 546 3.16 -16.86 12.83
N GLY A 547 3.13 -17.68 11.78
CA GLY A 547 4.21 -17.83 10.81
C GLY A 547 4.52 -16.60 9.95
N ARG A 548 3.71 -15.54 10.04
CA ARG A 548 3.88 -14.29 9.29
C ARG A 548 4.10 -13.07 10.20
N ASN A 549 4.33 -13.29 11.49
CA ASN A 549 4.43 -12.24 12.48
C ASN A 549 5.70 -12.34 13.32
N ALA A 550 6.06 -11.22 13.94
CA ALA A 550 7.17 -11.14 14.87
C ALA A 550 6.88 -11.97 16.14
N PHE A 551 7.95 -12.48 16.74
CA PHE A 551 7.89 -13.22 17.98
C PHE A 551 9.03 -12.84 18.92
N ILE A 552 8.81 -13.08 20.21
CA ILE A 552 9.82 -12.99 21.26
C ILE A 552 10.20 -14.42 21.65
N GLU A 553 11.49 -14.72 21.73
CA GLU A 553 11.98 -15.99 22.26
C GLU A 553 11.95 -15.96 23.79
N THR A 554 11.37 -16.99 24.40
CA THR A 554 11.15 -17.05 25.87
C THR A 554 11.84 -18.26 26.52
N GLY A 555 12.47 -19.13 25.73
CA GLY A 555 13.23 -20.31 26.13
C GLY A 555 13.85 -20.99 24.89
N GLU A 556 14.52 -22.15 25.05
CA GLU A 556 15.21 -22.84 23.94
C GLU A 556 14.31 -23.24 22.76
N SER A 557 12.98 -23.31 22.97
CA SER A 557 12.01 -23.65 21.92
C SER A 557 10.66 -22.91 22.02
N GLU A 558 10.51 -21.97 22.96
CA GLU A 558 9.25 -21.25 23.17
C GLU A 558 9.24 -19.86 22.53
N ARG A 559 8.17 -19.57 21.80
CA ARG A 559 7.95 -18.29 21.13
C ARG A 559 6.66 -17.67 21.61
N ILE A 560 6.63 -16.36 21.78
CA ILE A 560 5.41 -15.59 21.96
C ILE A 560 5.21 -14.63 20.79
N TYR A 561 4.11 -14.83 20.07
CA TYR A 561 3.72 -14.00 18.93
C TYR A 561 2.84 -12.87 19.44
N TRP A 562 3.22 -11.62 19.17
CA TRP A 562 2.45 -10.43 19.55
C TRP A 562 1.88 -9.82 18.27
N MET A 563 0.56 -9.88 18.10
CA MET A 563 -0.10 -9.60 16.82
C MET A 563 -1.29 -8.65 17.00
N PRO A 564 -1.49 -7.67 16.11
CA PRO A 564 -2.64 -6.79 16.17
C PRO A 564 -3.87 -7.50 15.60
N MET A 565 -5.00 -7.31 16.27
CA MET A 565 -6.33 -7.70 15.81
C MET A 565 -7.07 -6.41 15.43
N ARG A 566 -7.11 -6.14 14.13
CA ARG A 566 -7.64 -4.90 13.55
C ARG A 566 -9.16 -4.99 13.44
N GLY A 567 -9.88 -3.99 13.97
CA GLY A 567 -11.35 -3.95 13.90
C GLY A 567 -12.08 -5.09 14.61
N ALA A 568 -11.47 -5.68 15.64
CA ALA A 568 -12.07 -6.74 16.42
C ALA A 568 -13.38 -6.28 17.10
N ARG A 569 -14.38 -7.16 17.14
CA ARG A 569 -15.69 -6.88 17.72
C ARG A 569 -16.16 -8.06 18.58
N PHE A 570 -15.52 -8.24 19.73
CA PHE A 570 -15.85 -9.32 20.66
C PHE A 570 -17.20 -9.11 21.33
N SER A 571 -17.94 -10.19 21.45
CA SER A 571 -19.30 -10.21 21.97
C SER A 571 -19.40 -10.88 23.34
N GLY A 572 -18.33 -11.57 23.78
CA GLY A 572 -18.35 -12.42 24.96
C GLY A 572 -19.00 -13.78 24.73
N TRP A 573 -19.29 -14.14 23.47
CA TRP A 573 -19.93 -15.41 23.08
C TRP A 573 -18.99 -16.28 22.23
N GLU A 574 -19.34 -17.56 22.09
CA GLU A 574 -18.54 -18.53 21.34
C GLU A 574 -18.14 -18.02 19.95
N GLY A 575 -16.85 -18.19 19.62
CA GLY A 575 -16.30 -17.83 18.31
C GLY A 575 -15.89 -16.36 18.19
N ASP A 576 -15.69 -15.65 19.31
CA ASP A 576 -14.97 -14.37 19.29
C ASP A 576 -13.54 -14.57 18.72
N ILE A 577 -12.90 -15.69 19.09
CA ILE A 577 -11.60 -16.13 18.55
C ILE A 577 -11.67 -17.63 18.25
N THR A 578 -11.14 -18.02 17.10
CA THR A 578 -10.88 -19.43 16.77
C THR A 578 -9.43 -19.61 16.34
N MET A 579 -8.86 -20.77 16.67
CA MET A 579 -7.46 -21.11 16.39
C MET A 579 -7.41 -22.48 15.75
N SER A 580 -6.67 -22.61 14.66
CA SER A 580 -6.43 -23.88 13.99
C SER A 580 -4.96 -24.03 13.61
N ALA A 581 -4.45 -25.26 13.56
CA ALA A 581 -3.13 -25.51 13.00
C ALA A 581 -3.12 -25.08 11.52
N ASN A 582 -2.07 -24.36 11.13
CA ASN A 582 -1.81 -23.94 9.77
C ASN A 582 -0.74 -24.86 9.16
N GLY A 583 -1.22 -25.98 8.60
CA GLY A 583 -0.39 -27.10 8.12
C GLY A 583 -0.53 -28.35 8.99
N ASN A 584 0.34 -29.34 8.73
CA ASN A 584 0.27 -30.66 9.38
C ASN A 584 1.12 -30.77 10.65
N GLN A 585 1.73 -29.67 11.11
CA GLN A 585 2.55 -29.70 12.32
C GLN A 585 1.69 -29.45 13.57
N PRO A 586 1.88 -30.25 14.65
CA PRO A 586 1.17 -30.01 15.90
C PRO A 586 1.52 -28.62 16.44
N CYS A 587 0.50 -27.95 16.98
CA CYS A 587 0.62 -26.62 17.58
C CYS A 587 0.30 -26.70 19.07
N GLU A 588 1.29 -26.45 19.92
CA GLU A 588 1.12 -26.41 21.38
C GLU A 588 0.87 -24.98 21.85
N ILE A 589 -0.29 -24.73 22.44
CA ILE A 589 -0.69 -23.42 22.96
C ILE A 589 -0.45 -23.40 24.47
N LYS A 590 0.52 -22.59 24.91
CA LYS A 590 0.87 -22.44 26.33
C LYS A 590 0.12 -21.33 27.02
N GLU A 591 -0.13 -20.24 26.30
CA GLU A 591 -0.75 -19.05 26.85
C GLU A 591 -1.35 -18.18 25.75
N ILE A 592 -2.47 -17.52 26.08
CA ILE A 592 -3.05 -16.45 25.28
C ILE A 592 -3.17 -15.21 26.16
N ILE A 593 -2.76 -14.07 25.62
CA ILE A 593 -2.79 -12.75 26.26
C ILE A 593 -3.59 -11.81 25.36
N LEU A 594 -4.51 -11.04 25.91
CA LEU A 594 -5.21 -9.97 25.19
C LEU A 594 -4.98 -8.62 25.88
N TRP A 595 -4.74 -7.61 25.04
CA TRP A 595 -4.57 -6.22 25.48
C TRP A 595 -5.42 -5.28 24.64
N ASN A 596 -5.96 -4.25 25.29
CA ASN A 596 -6.75 -3.19 24.69
C ASN A 596 -6.14 -1.82 25.04
N PRO A 597 -6.04 -0.86 24.10
CA PRO A 597 -5.63 0.53 24.35
C PRO A 597 -6.37 1.25 25.49
N SER A 598 -7.58 0.84 25.85
CA SER A 598 -8.33 1.44 26.97
C SER A 598 -7.86 0.95 28.35
N MET A 599 -7.03 -0.09 28.42
CA MET A 599 -6.53 -0.61 29.69
C MET A 599 -5.63 0.40 30.39
N LYS A 600 -5.83 0.52 31.70
CA LYS A 600 -5.00 1.36 32.58
C LYS A 600 -4.74 0.60 33.88
N GLU A 601 -3.50 0.63 34.35
CA GLU A 601 -3.09 0.01 35.61
C GLU A 601 -2.05 0.89 36.29
N ILE A 602 -0.83 0.95 35.76
CA ILE A 602 0.22 1.86 36.21
C ILE A 602 0.55 2.84 35.09
N SER A 603 0.76 4.11 35.45
CA SER A 603 1.24 5.16 34.54
C SER A 603 2.54 5.73 35.10
N ILE A 604 3.55 5.84 34.25
CA ILE A 604 4.76 6.63 34.53
C ILE A 604 4.76 7.88 33.63
N PRO A 605 5.27 9.04 34.10
CA PRO A 605 5.42 10.22 33.27
C PRO A 605 6.26 9.93 32.03
N ALA A 606 5.87 10.47 30.89
CA ALA A 606 6.63 10.39 29.65
C ALA A 606 6.73 11.78 29.01
N SER A 607 7.87 12.05 28.41
CA SER A 607 8.13 13.21 27.55
C SER A 607 9.32 12.87 26.66
N TRP A 608 9.60 13.70 25.66
CA TRP A 608 10.76 13.52 24.78
C TRP A 608 12.09 13.44 25.55
N ASP A 609 12.20 14.12 26.70
CA ASP A 609 13.40 14.12 27.55
C ASP A 609 13.48 12.93 28.51
N ILE A 610 12.37 12.19 28.69
CA ILE A 610 12.32 11.02 29.57
C ILE A 610 12.54 9.76 28.74
N LEU A 611 13.70 9.14 28.93
CA LEU A 611 14.15 7.95 28.20
C LEU A 611 14.21 6.69 29.07
N SER A 612 13.80 6.79 30.33
CA SER A 612 13.73 5.64 31.22
C SER A 612 12.73 5.85 32.35
N GLY A 613 12.29 4.75 32.96
CA GLY A 613 11.45 4.73 34.14
C GLY A 613 11.60 3.43 34.92
N GLU A 614 11.18 3.44 36.18
CA GLU A 614 11.23 2.25 37.04
C GLU A 614 9.85 1.60 37.14
N LEU A 615 9.79 0.28 36.96
CA LEU A 615 8.57 -0.50 37.15
C LEU A 615 8.13 -0.41 38.63
N ALA A 616 6.92 0.07 38.88
CA ALA A 616 6.34 0.14 40.23
C ALA A 616 6.33 -1.23 40.92
N LYS A 617 6.59 -1.29 42.23
CA LYS A 617 6.81 -2.54 43.01
C LYS A 617 5.80 -3.67 42.76
N GLY A 618 4.55 -3.35 42.44
CA GLY A 618 3.50 -4.32 42.12
C GLY A 618 3.66 -5.05 40.78
N ILE A 619 4.49 -4.53 39.87
CA ILE A 619 4.83 -5.21 38.61
C ILE A 619 5.96 -6.18 38.86
N ASP A 620 5.72 -7.44 38.54
CA ASP A 620 6.71 -8.50 38.52
C ASP A 620 7.39 -8.55 37.14
N PRO A 621 8.68 -8.15 37.01
CA PRO A 621 9.38 -8.15 35.72
C PRO A 621 9.58 -9.54 35.11
N LEU A 622 9.36 -10.61 35.89
CA LEU A 622 9.46 -11.99 35.41
C LEU A 622 8.15 -12.47 34.76
N LYS A 623 7.04 -11.79 35.01
CA LYS A 623 5.73 -12.10 34.40
C LYS A 623 5.48 -11.22 33.17
N PRO A 624 4.66 -11.69 32.21
CA PRO A 624 4.29 -10.88 31.07
C PRO A 624 3.66 -9.55 31.47
N PHE A 625 4.06 -8.46 30.81
CA PHE A 625 3.41 -7.16 30.92
C PHE A 625 3.48 -6.42 29.58
N VAL A 626 2.53 -5.51 29.36
CA VAL A 626 2.52 -4.64 28.18
C VAL A 626 2.86 -3.22 28.60
N ALA A 627 3.76 -2.56 27.88
CA ALA A 627 3.97 -1.12 27.98
C ALA A 627 3.52 -0.43 26.69
N CYS A 628 2.86 0.71 26.82
CA CYS A 628 2.37 1.51 25.71
C CYS A 628 2.42 3.00 26.07
N ALA A 629 2.98 3.82 25.18
CA ALA A 629 3.03 5.27 25.36
C ALA A 629 1.73 5.92 24.85
N TYR A 630 1.34 7.02 25.48
CA TYR A 630 0.15 7.78 25.14
C TYR A 630 0.48 9.27 25.03
N ASP A 631 -0.20 9.95 24.11
CA ASP A 631 -0.19 11.41 24.04
C ASP A 631 -1.23 12.04 24.99
N LYS A 632 -1.28 13.38 25.01
CA LYS A 632 -2.24 14.15 25.83
C LYS A 632 -3.70 13.94 25.42
N LEU A 633 -3.97 13.47 24.21
CA LEU A 633 -5.31 13.15 23.72
C LEU A 633 -5.73 11.72 24.10
N GLY A 634 -4.82 10.94 24.69
CA GLY A 634 -5.04 9.55 25.03
C GLY A 634 -4.91 8.60 23.84
N ASN A 635 -4.32 9.04 22.73
CA ASN A 635 -3.99 8.14 21.63
C ASN A 635 -2.87 7.20 22.07
N ALA A 636 -3.09 5.89 21.90
CA ALA A 636 -2.09 4.87 22.18
C ALA A 636 -1.08 4.76 21.03
N GLY A 637 0.20 4.66 21.37
CA GLY A 637 1.24 4.22 20.46
C GLY A 637 1.20 2.72 20.18
N LEU A 638 2.30 2.17 19.66
CA LEU A 638 2.46 0.73 19.46
C LEU A 638 2.78 0.05 20.80
N PRO A 639 1.97 -0.91 21.27
CA PRO A 639 2.20 -1.60 22.53
C PRO A 639 3.35 -2.61 22.39
N ARG A 640 4.17 -2.72 23.43
CA ARG A 640 5.25 -3.69 23.53
C ARG A 640 4.95 -4.70 24.62
N LEU A 641 4.98 -5.98 24.28
CA LEU A 641 4.91 -7.08 25.22
C LEU A 641 6.32 -7.40 25.73
N PHE A 642 6.46 -7.50 27.05
CA PHE A 642 7.68 -7.92 27.73
C PHE A 642 7.44 -9.28 28.37
N HIS A 643 8.43 -10.17 28.28
CA HIS A 643 8.38 -11.51 28.87
C HIS A 643 9.77 -11.92 29.41
N SER A 644 9.80 -12.39 30.67
CA SER A 644 10.94 -13.07 31.33
C SER A 644 12.34 -12.45 31.15
N GLY A 645 12.48 -11.12 31.22
CA GLY A 645 13.76 -10.39 31.31
C GLY A 645 14.74 -10.50 30.12
N LYS A 646 14.51 -11.41 29.16
CA LYS A 646 15.26 -11.59 27.92
C LYS A 646 14.35 -11.32 26.73
N THR A 647 13.78 -10.12 26.67
CA THR A 647 13.14 -9.67 25.44
C THR A 647 14.24 -9.16 24.51
N THR A 648 14.91 -10.08 23.80
CA THR A 648 15.63 -9.68 22.59
C THR A 648 14.56 -9.33 21.57
N ILE A 649 14.12 -8.07 21.57
CA ILE A 649 13.53 -7.49 20.36
C ILE A 649 14.61 -7.70 19.31
N SER A 650 14.29 -8.41 18.23
CA SER A 650 15.24 -8.67 17.16
C SER A 650 16.02 -7.39 16.88
N SER A 651 17.33 -7.49 16.89
CA SER A 651 18.24 -6.43 16.46
C SER A 651 18.08 -6.25 14.95
N ALA A 652 16.95 -5.70 14.51
CA ALA A 652 16.78 -5.28 13.14
C ALA A 652 17.85 -4.21 12.90
N LYS A 653 18.90 -4.58 12.16
CA LYS A 653 19.90 -3.63 11.68
C LYS A 653 19.16 -2.56 10.89
N ASP A 654 19.63 -1.31 11.00
CA ASP A 654 19.11 -0.19 10.22
C ASP A 654 19.06 -0.58 8.73
N PRO A 655 17.86 -0.64 8.11
CA PRO A 655 17.73 -1.00 6.70
C PRO A 655 18.46 -0.05 5.77
N MET A 656 18.64 1.22 6.17
CA MET A 656 19.29 2.24 5.35
C MET A 656 20.81 2.08 5.30
N ASP A 657 21.43 1.47 6.31
CA ASP A 657 22.87 1.15 6.30
C ASP A 657 23.22 0.05 5.28
N LEU A 658 22.22 -0.70 4.79
CA LEU A 658 22.39 -1.78 3.82
C LEU A 658 22.07 -1.37 2.38
N LEU A 659 21.47 -0.19 2.16
CA LEU A 659 21.22 0.39 0.83
C LEU A 659 22.39 1.27 0.32
N LYS A 660 23.33 1.60 1.21
CA LYS A 660 24.57 2.34 0.90
C LYS A 660 25.71 1.44 0.38
N LYS A 661 25.45 0.15 0.18
CA LYS A 661 26.34 -0.82 -0.50
C LYS A 661 25.58 -1.45 -1.65
#